data_AF-A0A955J7V7-F1
#
_entry.id   AF-A0A955J7V7-F1
#
_cell.length_a   1.000
_cell.length_b   1.000
_cell.length_c   1.000
_cell.angle_alpha   90.00
_cell.angle_beta   90.00
_cell.angle_gamma   90.00
#
_symmetry.space_group_name_H-M   'P 1'
#
loop_
_entity.id
_entity.type
_entity.pdbx_description
1 polymer ?
#
loop_
_entity_poly.entity_id
_entity_poly.type
_entity_poly.pdbx_seq_one_letter_code
_entity_poly.pdbx_strand_id
1 'polypeptide(L)'
;MTVSTSLRRRARPWLGRAAWAFAFTVGLLATQVAAEEDPPAPAPGPGTGSPTTEAPPAGGEENDGPPGSTAPHDVGGPRTPPRGSAREMMWPAPTADDWAKPVLIPFERTWDDAVAVSKETKKPILVCINMDGEIASEHYAGVRYRQPEIAALYEKYVCVIASVYRHNPKDFDEQGRRILCPRFGSVTCGEHIAIEPYLFERFCDGRRIAPRHIAVDLEGNEVYDAYYANDTASVFAAIRERVPNEDVEKPLIIRGDRPVIERVASRAAEDRNAVEAAFRAGDAETRKALLEAAKQNADAAQLGLVREGMASLDPEQARLAREALASMDNPAAVDALAEALKAPLEPAQREQLVAALDRLASSNTLARWLAVVHRGLDVKSDTVDAGAWADALGGATYPAPTIVLEDASLVAHAERKAKAVREHPEDPAVRIELAASLLQQALESPYVRTRTEREAERWAKSLYEEALATGHEAEALGAKGWRTDAVIALAAYHLDDKATAYERATNAMAELPPGDTTYLSMAIAQVFAEGRYKQIKAAVMAKERFPPVWIADLNAAYAILRAHPLGTDTQLAWHVDLLTWLGADRHVQAALQAGLERFPTSALLHERWRTIAKTRGGADGLEQLARDLMARPEQTEAMHWFAGLAEVEAAEQWRRGNWFSEAMKAYDRAIEHFEATAARWPETKDDVDDRVALALAAKARVALQADDDSAALEAILASFARRPDTAGTRDGMGITPGETAQMLRARLDTASRTEDVRRLDKALDTIDPELLRFDRP
;
A
#
# COMPACT_ATOMS: atom_id res chain seq x y z
N MET A 1 39.73 4.40 35.86
CA MET A 1 38.44 5.10 36.02
C MET A 1 38.09 5.68 34.67
N THR A 2 37.43 4.87 33.85
CA THR A 2 37.15 5.11 32.43
C THR A 2 35.63 5.08 32.31
N VAL A 3 35.05 6.25 32.07
CA VAL A 3 33.60 6.45 31.99
C VAL A 3 33.12 5.96 30.63
N SER A 4 32.24 4.97 30.66
CA SER A 4 31.55 4.39 29.52
C SER A 4 30.66 5.42 28.82
N THR A 5 30.89 5.62 27.52
CA THR A 5 30.06 6.39 26.60
C THR A 5 28.84 5.57 26.19
N SER A 6 27.79 5.56 27.02
CA SER A 6 26.46 5.06 26.63
C SER A 6 25.38 6.11 26.92
N LEU A 7 25.33 7.16 26.10
CA LEU A 7 24.20 8.10 26.01
C LEU A 7 23.77 8.20 24.55
N ARG A 8 23.09 7.15 24.06
CA ARG A 8 22.26 7.24 22.85
C ARG A 8 21.10 8.18 23.18
N ARG A 9 21.18 9.42 22.68
CA ARG A 9 20.10 10.41 22.73
C ARG A 9 18.86 9.81 22.04
N ARG A 10 17.77 9.60 22.79
CA ARG A 10 16.44 9.37 22.22
C ARG A 10 15.92 10.71 21.69
N ALA A 11 16.24 11.04 20.44
CA ALA A 11 15.39 11.94 19.68
C ALA A 11 14.09 11.19 19.36
N ARG A 12 12.97 11.65 19.90
CA ARG A 12 11.64 11.16 19.49
C ARG A 12 11.26 11.85 18.18
N PRO A 13 11.09 11.15 17.05
CA PRO A 13 10.48 11.76 15.87
C PRO A 13 8.95 11.82 16.08
N TRP A 14 8.43 13.02 16.36
CA TRP A 14 7.01 13.26 16.61
C TRP A 14 6.11 13.07 15.36
N LEU A 15 6.70 12.87 14.17
CA LEU A 15 5.98 12.63 12.91
C LEU A 15 5.91 11.15 12.47
N GLY A 16 6.52 10.21 13.20
CA GLY A 16 6.66 8.81 12.76
C GLY A 16 5.39 7.94 12.85
N ARG A 17 4.38 8.32 13.65
CA ARG A 17 3.18 7.48 13.85
C ARG A 17 2.05 7.72 12.84
N ALA A 18 2.05 8.84 12.12
CA ALA A 18 1.00 9.15 11.14
C ALA A 18 1.29 8.59 9.72
N ALA A 19 2.55 8.30 9.40
CA ALA A 19 2.95 7.77 8.08
C ALA A 19 2.71 6.25 7.95
N TRP A 20 2.77 5.50 9.06
CA TRP A 20 2.66 4.03 9.04
C TRP A 20 1.23 3.50 8.83
N ALA A 21 0.19 4.29 9.15
CA ALA A 21 -1.21 3.88 8.98
C ALA A 21 -1.79 4.15 7.57
N PHE A 22 -1.01 4.71 6.64
CA PHE A 22 -1.56 5.21 5.36
C PHE A 22 -1.00 4.51 4.10
N ALA A 23 0.17 3.85 4.20
CA ALA A 23 0.77 3.16 3.05
C ALA A 23 0.01 1.89 2.62
N PHE A 24 -0.87 1.33 3.46
CA PHE A 24 -1.75 0.21 3.11
C PHE A 24 -3.11 0.64 2.53
N THR A 25 -3.43 1.95 2.56
CA THR A 25 -4.78 2.45 2.26
C THR A 25 -4.92 3.01 0.84
N VAL A 26 -3.83 3.28 0.12
CA VAL A 26 -3.92 3.89 -1.23
C VAL A 26 -4.40 2.90 -2.30
N GLY A 27 -4.26 1.59 -2.08
CA GLY A 27 -4.92 0.58 -2.92
C GLY A 27 -6.42 0.41 -2.64
N LEU A 28 -6.91 0.87 -1.48
CA LEU A 28 -8.32 0.75 -1.07
C LEU A 28 -9.11 2.06 -1.26
N LEU A 29 -8.46 3.22 -1.17
CA LEU A 29 -9.11 4.54 -1.24
C LEU A 29 -9.63 4.93 -2.63
N ALA A 30 -9.18 4.27 -3.70
CA ALA A 30 -9.71 4.52 -5.04
C ALA A 30 -11.11 3.90 -5.28
N THR A 31 -11.53 2.92 -4.47
CA THR A 31 -12.82 2.22 -4.62
C THR A 31 -13.84 2.53 -3.52
N GLN A 32 -13.49 3.26 -2.45
CA GLN A 32 -14.35 3.37 -1.26
C GLN A 32 -14.88 4.77 -0.89
N VAL A 33 -14.66 5.83 -1.69
CA VAL A 33 -15.13 7.21 -1.36
C VAL A 33 -16.26 7.70 -2.28
N ALA A 34 -17.28 6.85 -2.50
CA ALA A 34 -18.51 7.22 -3.20
C ALA A 34 -19.79 7.02 -2.35
N ALA A 35 -19.67 6.68 -1.07
CA ALA A 35 -20.82 6.50 -0.19
C ALA A 35 -20.50 7.03 1.21
N GLU A 36 -20.56 8.35 1.39
CA GLU A 36 -20.82 9.01 2.69
C GLU A 36 -20.92 10.52 2.47
N GLU A 37 -22.13 11.02 2.21
CA GLU A 37 -22.52 12.39 2.55
C GLU A 37 -23.95 12.35 3.11
N ASP A 38 -24.07 12.45 4.43
CA ASP A 38 -25.20 13.12 5.06
C ASP A 38 -24.67 13.90 6.29
N PRO A 39 -25.07 15.17 6.48
CA PRO A 39 -24.59 15.99 7.58
C PRO A 39 -25.19 15.52 8.94
N PRO A 40 -24.43 15.63 10.05
CA PRO A 40 -24.94 15.24 11.36
C PRO A 40 -26.08 16.15 11.83
N ALA A 41 -27.16 15.53 12.29
CA ALA A 41 -28.28 16.20 12.95
C ALA A 41 -27.84 16.96 14.22
N PRO A 42 -28.49 18.08 14.58
CA PRO A 42 -28.11 18.88 15.73
C PRO A 42 -28.42 18.18 17.07
N ALA A 43 -27.51 18.33 18.02
CA ALA A 43 -27.58 17.72 19.35
C ALA A 43 -28.77 18.27 20.20
N PRO A 44 -29.48 17.42 20.96
CA PRO A 44 -30.46 17.88 21.93
C PRO A 44 -29.76 18.31 23.25
N GLY A 45 -30.23 19.43 23.81
CA GLY A 45 -29.74 20.01 25.06
C GLY A 45 -30.07 19.20 26.32
N PRO A 46 -29.49 19.56 27.49
CA PRO A 46 -29.50 18.71 28.68
C PRO A 46 -30.81 18.87 29.45
N GLY A 47 -31.56 17.77 29.57
CA GLY A 47 -32.77 17.68 30.40
C GLY A 47 -32.57 16.70 31.56
N THR A 48 -32.59 17.23 32.78
CA THR A 48 -32.55 16.53 34.07
C THR A 48 -33.85 15.78 34.39
N GLY A 49 -33.75 14.56 34.94
CA GLY A 49 -34.79 14.00 35.83
C GLY A 49 -35.29 12.58 35.50
N SER A 50 -35.03 11.64 36.41
CA SER A 50 -35.81 10.40 36.63
C SER A 50 -36.79 10.63 37.80
N PRO A 51 -37.70 9.70 38.16
CA PRO A 51 -38.37 8.61 37.41
C PRO A 51 -39.90 8.63 37.60
N THR A 52 -40.67 7.88 36.80
CA THR A 52 -41.78 7.03 37.29
C THR A 52 -42.36 6.13 36.20
N THR A 53 -42.76 4.95 36.64
CA THR A 53 -43.51 3.87 36.01
C THR A 53 -44.83 4.29 35.38
N GLU A 54 -45.10 3.85 34.15
CA GLU A 54 -46.40 3.31 33.70
C GLU A 54 -46.28 2.82 32.24
N ALA A 55 -46.75 1.59 31.97
CA ALA A 55 -46.98 1.09 30.62
C ALA A 55 -48.40 1.51 30.19
N PRO A 56 -48.62 1.97 28.93
CA PRO A 56 -49.38 1.19 27.94
C PRO A 56 -49.02 1.58 26.46
N PRO A 57 -49.85 1.31 25.45
CA PRO A 57 -50.20 0.02 24.85
C PRO A 57 -49.76 -0.08 23.38
N ALA A 58 -49.97 -1.26 22.79
CA ALA A 58 -49.82 -1.52 21.36
C ALA A 58 -50.71 -0.60 20.50
N GLY A 59 -50.10 0.09 19.54
CA GLY A 59 -50.76 0.81 18.46
C GLY A 59 -49.90 0.66 17.20
N GLY A 60 -50.49 0.08 16.16
CA GLY A 60 -49.87 -0.01 14.84
C GLY A 60 -49.95 1.33 14.13
N GLU A 61 -48.86 1.71 13.48
CA GLU A 61 -48.84 2.78 12.49
C GLU A 61 -48.43 2.20 11.13
N GLU A 62 -49.37 2.32 10.18
CA GLU A 62 -49.14 2.23 8.75
C GLU A 62 -48.13 3.31 8.35
N ASN A 63 -47.08 2.89 7.64
CA ASN A 63 -46.08 3.78 7.08
C ASN A 63 -46.35 3.90 5.57
N ASP A 64 -46.98 5.00 5.16
CA ASP A 64 -47.20 5.37 3.77
C ASP A 64 -45.88 5.79 3.12
N GLY A 65 -45.31 4.90 2.32
CA GLY A 65 -44.17 5.19 1.43
C GLY A 65 -44.60 5.96 0.17
N PRO A 66 -43.65 6.65 -0.50
CA PRO A 66 -43.93 7.53 -1.63
C PRO A 66 -44.43 6.75 -2.88
N PRO A 67 -45.32 7.34 -3.69
CA PRO A 67 -45.88 6.68 -4.86
C PRO A 67 -44.86 6.67 -5.99
N GLY A 68 -44.37 5.49 -6.39
CA GLY A 68 -43.51 5.38 -7.56
C GLY A 68 -42.76 4.07 -7.77
N SER A 69 -42.75 3.14 -6.81
CA SER A 69 -42.20 1.80 -7.02
C SER A 69 -43.32 0.85 -7.45
N THR A 70 -43.26 0.36 -8.69
CA THR A 70 -44.08 -0.77 -9.13
C THR A 70 -43.79 -1.97 -8.22
N ALA A 71 -44.82 -2.42 -7.50
CA ALA A 71 -44.77 -3.59 -6.63
C ALA A 71 -44.06 -4.77 -7.32
N PRO A 72 -43.28 -5.58 -6.57
CA PRO A 72 -42.62 -6.76 -7.13
C PRO A 72 -43.69 -7.62 -7.80
N HIS A 73 -43.47 -7.95 -9.08
CA HIS A 73 -44.29 -8.89 -9.79
C HIS A 73 -44.53 -10.12 -8.92
N ASP A 74 -45.79 -10.54 -8.83
CA ASP A 74 -46.30 -11.67 -8.06
C ASP A 74 -45.65 -12.98 -8.55
N VAL A 75 -44.39 -13.19 -8.18
CA VAL A 75 -43.72 -14.48 -8.29
C VAL A 75 -44.25 -15.27 -7.11
N GLY A 76 -45.13 -16.24 -7.38
CA GLY A 76 -45.81 -17.04 -6.37
C GLY A 76 -44.90 -17.34 -5.18
N GLY A 77 -45.29 -16.84 -4.01
CA GLY A 77 -44.44 -16.82 -2.82
C GLY A 77 -43.80 -18.19 -2.52
N PRO A 78 -42.60 -18.19 -1.90
CA PRO A 78 -41.80 -19.39 -1.74
C PRO A 78 -42.62 -20.51 -1.11
N ARG A 79 -42.65 -21.68 -1.77
CA ARG A 79 -43.22 -22.90 -1.17
C ARG A 79 -42.58 -23.08 0.19
N THR A 80 -43.39 -23.03 1.24
CA THR A 80 -42.92 -23.19 2.61
C THR A 80 -42.20 -24.54 2.70
N PRO A 81 -40.94 -24.60 3.15
CA PRO A 81 -40.23 -25.87 3.22
C PRO A 81 -40.98 -26.83 4.14
N PRO A 82 -40.85 -28.16 3.93
CA PRO A 82 -41.42 -29.16 4.84
C PRO A 82 -41.00 -28.81 6.28
N ARG A 83 -41.98 -28.71 7.19
CA ARG A 83 -41.71 -28.42 8.61
C ARG A 83 -40.68 -29.44 9.15
N GLY A 84 -39.47 -28.98 9.46
CA GLY A 84 -38.42 -29.78 10.12
C GLY A 84 -37.07 -29.88 9.40
N SER A 85 -36.89 -29.41 8.16
CA SER A 85 -35.57 -29.35 7.53
C SER A 85 -34.77 -28.16 8.07
N ALA A 86 -33.66 -28.41 8.78
CA ALA A 86 -32.72 -27.36 9.15
C ALA A 86 -32.16 -26.67 7.90
N ARG A 87 -31.90 -25.35 7.95
CA ARG A 87 -31.35 -24.55 6.84
C ARG A 87 -30.08 -25.16 6.24
N GLU A 88 -29.28 -25.81 7.06
CA GLU A 88 -28.05 -26.52 6.69
C GLU A 88 -28.29 -27.77 5.82
N MET A 89 -29.45 -28.42 5.94
CA MET A 89 -29.81 -29.55 5.05
C MET A 89 -30.20 -29.08 3.65
N MET A 90 -30.62 -27.82 3.49
CA MET A 90 -31.04 -27.26 2.20
C MET A 90 -29.82 -26.80 1.37
N TRP A 91 -28.74 -26.41 2.04
CA TRP A 91 -27.52 -25.86 1.45
C TRP A 91 -26.32 -26.60 2.04
N PRO A 92 -26.07 -27.87 1.64
CA PRO A 92 -24.95 -28.62 2.20
C PRO A 92 -23.64 -27.88 1.91
N ALA A 93 -22.81 -27.72 2.94
CA ALA A 93 -21.51 -27.09 2.81
C ALA A 93 -20.66 -27.86 1.77
N PRO A 94 -19.96 -27.17 0.87
CA PRO A 94 -19.13 -27.84 -0.12
C PRO A 94 -18.02 -28.66 0.55
N THR A 95 -17.77 -29.86 0.06
CA THR A 95 -16.64 -30.69 0.50
C THR A 95 -15.33 -30.23 -0.16
N ALA A 96 -14.18 -30.71 0.34
CA ALA A 96 -12.90 -30.47 -0.32
C ALA A 96 -12.90 -30.98 -1.77
N ASP A 97 -13.54 -32.12 -2.03
CA ASP A 97 -13.69 -32.70 -3.36
C ASP A 97 -14.57 -31.82 -4.28
N ASP A 98 -15.55 -31.12 -3.71
CA ASP A 98 -16.36 -30.17 -4.48
C ASP A 98 -15.54 -28.94 -4.90
N TRP A 99 -14.75 -28.38 -3.98
CA TRP A 99 -13.84 -27.26 -4.29
C TRP A 99 -12.75 -27.64 -5.31
N ALA A 100 -12.36 -28.91 -5.38
CA ALA A 100 -11.38 -29.41 -6.34
C ALA A 100 -11.90 -29.52 -7.79
N LYS A 101 -13.22 -29.64 -8.00
CA LYS A 101 -13.81 -29.68 -9.35
C LYS A 101 -13.61 -28.34 -10.05
N PRO A 102 -13.48 -28.23 -11.38
CA PRO A 102 -13.39 -26.93 -12.04
C PRO A 102 -14.73 -26.19 -12.02
N VAL A 103 -14.68 -24.85 -12.01
CA VAL A 103 -15.86 -24.02 -12.31
C VAL A 103 -16.17 -24.13 -13.79
N LEU A 104 -17.44 -24.42 -14.12
CA LEU A 104 -17.88 -24.70 -15.48
C LEU A 104 -18.60 -23.52 -16.14
N ILE A 105 -18.90 -22.45 -15.38
CA ILE A 105 -19.59 -21.27 -15.90
C ILE A 105 -18.56 -20.28 -16.49
N PRO A 106 -18.68 -19.90 -17.78
CA PRO A 106 -17.87 -18.84 -18.36
C PRO A 106 -18.48 -17.48 -17.98
N PHE A 107 -17.89 -16.82 -16.99
CA PHE A 107 -18.23 -15.47 -16.60
C PHE A 107 -17.46 -14.47 -17.45
N GLU A 108 -18.17 -13.44 -17.92
CA GLU A 108 -17.57 -12.29 -18.58
C GLU A 108 -16.80 -11.42 -17.59
N ARG A 109 -15.70 -10.84 -18.08
CA ARG A 109 -14.70 -10.15 -17.23
C ARG A 109 -15.11 -8.75 -16.80
N THR A 110 -16.01 -8.11 -17.56
CA THR A 110 -16.56 -6.78 -17.26
C THR A 110 -18.03 -6.72 -17.65
N TRP A 111 -18.77 -5.75 -17.11
CA TRP A 111 -20.14 -5.50 -17.51
C TRP A 111 -20.27 -5.09 -18.99
N ASP A 112 -19.40 -4.18 -19.46
CA ASP A 112 -19.44 -3.70 -20.84
C ASP A 112 -19.18 -4.81 -21.86
N ASP A 113 -18.30 -5.76 -21.51
CA ASP A 113 -18.09 -6.96 -22.32
C ASP A 113 -19.33 -7.85 -22.34
N ALA A 114 -19.96 -8.07 -21.19
CA ALA A 114 -21.20 -8.84 -21.11
C ALA A 114 -22.32 -8.22 -21.97
N VAL A 115 -22.47 -6.90 -21.95
CA VAL A 115 -23.44 -6.18 -22.80
C VAL A 115 -23.10 -6.34 -24.28
N ALA A 116 -21.83 -6.21 -24.66
CA ALA A 116 -21.41 -6.38 -26.06
C ALA A 116 -21.65 -7.82 -26.55
N VAL A 117 -21.28 -8.82 -25.75
CA VAL A 117 -21.47 -10.24 -26.06
C VAL A 117 -22.95 -10.60 -26.09
N SER A 118 -23.76 -10.04 -25.18
CA SER A 118 -25.21 -10.21 -25.16
C SER A 118 -25.85 -9.70 -26.45
N LYS A 119 -25.50 -8.49 -26.89
CA LYS A 119 -25.98 -7.90 -28.15
C LYS A 119 -25.54 -8.67 -29.39
N GLU A 120 -24.30 -9.15 -29.40
CA GLU A 120 -23.75 -9.98 -30.48
C GLU A 120 -24.49 -11.33 -30.57
N THR A 121 -24.63 -12.04 -29.44
CA THR A 121 -25.17 -13.41 -29.39
C THR A 121 -26.69 -13.48 -29.27
N LYS A 122 -27.36 -12.35 -29.02
CA LYS A 122 -28.80 -12.27 -28.69
C LYS A 122 -29.18 -13.09 -27.45
N LYS A 123 -28.22 -13.33 -26.55
CA LYS A 123 -28.47 -13.95 -25.25
C LYS A 123 -28.66 -12.86 -24.18
N PRO A 124 -29.66 -12.98 -23.28
CA PRO A 124 -29.77 -12.10 -22.11
C PRO A 124 -28.56 -12.28 -21.18
N ILE A 125 -28.34 -11.31 -20.30
CA ILE A 125 -27.29 -11.39 -19.27
C ILE A 125 -27.87 -12.03 -18.02
N LEU A 126 -27.13 -12.95 -17.41
CA LEU A 126 -27.40 -13.49 -16.07
C LEU A 126 -26.37 -12.94 -15.09
N VAL A 127 -26.83 -12.08 -14.19
CA VAL A 127 -26.05 -11.55 -13.08
C VAL A 127 -26.15 -12.51 -11.90
N CYS A 128 -25.01 -12.96 -11.41
CA CYS A 128 -24.87 -13.73 -10.18
C CYS A 128 -24.20 -12.84 -9.11
N ILE A 129 -24.72 -12.80 -7.89
CA ILE A 129 -24.12 -12.08 -6.77
C ILE A 129 -23.88 -13.05 -5.61
N ASN A 130 -22.63 -13.17 -5.16
CA ASN A 130 -22.22 -14.06 -4.07
C ASN A 130 -21.47 -13.31 -2.95
N MET A 131 -21.73 -13.71 -1.71
CA MET A 131 -21.06 -13.20 -0.51
C MET A 131 -20.42 -14.35 0.27
N ASP A 132 -19.17 -14.19 0.70
CA ASP A 132 -18.49 -15.21 1.50
C ASP A 132 -19.08 -15.34 2.89
N GLY A 133 -19.08 -16.57 3.42
CA GLY A 133 -19.67 -16.88 4.71
C GLY A 133 -21.19 -17.05 4.70
N GLU A 134 -21.88 -16.65 3.63
CA GLU A 134 -23.29 -16.98 3.42
C GLU A 134 -23.42 -18.41 2.89
N ILE A 135 -24.07 -19.29 3.66
CA ILE A 135 -24.15 -20.74 3.39
C ILE A 135 -24.62 -21.04 1.95
N ALA A 136 -25.60 -20.29 1.46
CA ALA A 136 -26.10 -20.49 0.10
C ALA A 136 -25.09 -20.04 -0.97
N SER A 137 -24.38 -18.93 -0.77
CA SER A 137 -23.30 -18.48 -1.66
C SER A 137 -22.13 -19.47 -1.69
N GLU A 138 -21.75 -20.01 -0.52
CA GLU A 138 -20.75 -21.09 -0.40
C GLU A 138 -21.18 -22.31 -1.22
N HIS A 139 -22.44 -22.72 -1.09
CA HIS A 139 -23.00 -23.83 -1.86
C HIS A 139 -23.00 -23.56 -3.38
N TYR A 140 -23.32 -22.34 -3.82
CA TYR A 140 -23.26 -21.99 -5.24
C TYR A 140 -21.83 -22.05 -5.78
N ALA A 141 -20.87 -21.42 -5.11
CA ALA A 141 -19.47 -21.36 -5.54
C ALA A 141 -18.75 -22.70 -5.45
N GLY A 142 -19.00 -23.48 -4.40
CA GLY A 142 -18.37 -24.77 -4.18
C GLY A 142 -19.03 -25.93 -4.91
N VAL A 143 -20.35 -25.87 -5.18
CA VAL A 143 -21.08 -26.99 -5.77
C VAL A 143 -21.74 -26.62 -7.10
N ARG A 144 -22.65 -25.62 -7.13
CA ARG A 144 -23.53 -25.40 -8.28
C ARG A 144 -22.83 -24.92 -9.54
N TYR A 145 -21.86 -24.00 -9.43
CA TYR A 145 -21.11 -23.53 -10.59
C TYR A 145 -20.15 -24.59 -11.17
N ARG A 146 -20.06 -25.77 -10.54
CA ARG A 146 -19.21 -26.90 -10.94
C ARG A 146 -20.02 -28.08 -11.48
N GLN A 147 -21.35 -27.94 -11.54
CA GLN A 147 -22.28 -28.97 -12.01
C GLN A 147 -22.56 -28.82 -13.52
N PRO A 148 -22.37 -29.87 -14.34
CA PRO A 148 -22.62 -29.81 -15.79
C PRO A 148 -24.05 -29.39 -16.15
N GLU A 149 -25.04 -29.86 -15.39
CA GLU A 149 -26.45 -29.52 -15.59
C GLU A 149 -26.76 -28.04 -15.35
N ILE A 150 -26.01 -27.39 -14.45
CA ILE A 150 -26.13 -25.95 -14.18
C ILE A 150 -25.41 -25.16 -15.27
N ALA A 151 -24.24 -25.63 -15.72
CA ALA A 151 -23.54 -25.03 -16.85
C ALA A 151 -24.40 -25.02 -18.12
N ALA A 152 -25.04 -26.14 -18.46
CA ALA A 152 -25.95 -26.23 -19.60
C ALA A 152 -27.17 -25.30 -19.47
N LEU A 153 -27.65 -25.07 -18.25
CA LEU A 153 -28.71 -24.10 -18.00
C LEU A 153 -28.23 -22.65 -18.24
N TYR A 154 -27.02 -22.33 -17.77
CA TYR A 154 -26.45 -20.99 -17.82
C TYR A 154 -25.90 -20.64 -19.21
N GLU A 155 -25.57 -21.63 -20.05
CA GLU A 155 -25.13 -21.44 -21.44
C GLU A 155 -26.11 -20.61 -22.28
N LYS A 156 -27.39 -20.57 -21.88
CA LYS A 156 -28.43 -19.76 -22.54
C LYS A 156 -28.29 -18.25 -22.26
N TYR A 157 -27.42 -17.87 -21.34
CA TYR A 157 -27.17 -16.49 -20.90
C TYR A 157 -25.72 -16.09 -21.15
N VAL A 158 -25.46 -14.78 -21.15
CA VAL A 158 -24.13 -14.22 -20.92
C VAL A 158 -23.97 -14.02 -19.43
N CYS A 159 -23.08 -14.74 -18.77
CA CYS A 159 -23.00 -14.72 -17.31
C CYS A 159 -22.01 -13.67 -16.80
N VAL A 160 -22.37 -12.96 -15.74
CA VAL A 160 -21.44 -12.14 -14.94
C VAL A 160 -21.57 -12.51 -13.46
N ILE A 161 -20.49 -12.32 -12.70
CA ILE A 161 -20.44 -12.61 -11.27
C ILE A 161 -19.92 -11.38 -10.51
N ALA A 162 -20.60 -11.03 -9.41
CA ALA A 162 -20.17 -10.02 -8.47
C ALA A 162 -19.96 -10.60 -7.07
N SER A 163 -18.86 -10.19 -6.45
CA SER A 163 -18.53 -10.48 -5.05
C SER A 163 -17.48 -9.49 -4.58
N VAL A 164 -17.60 -9.01 -3.33
CA VAL A 164 -16.68 -8.02 -2.73
C VAL A 164 -15.44 -8.64 -2.07
N TYR A 165 -15.37 -9.98 -2.01
CA TYR A 165 -14.32 -10.69 -1.28
C TYR A 165 -13.15 -11.07 -2.19
N ARG A 166 -11.92 -10.90 -1.70
CA ARG A 166 -10.71 -11.27 -2.43
C ARG A 166 -10.19 -12.63 -1.93
N HIS A 167 -9.99 -13.58 -2.85
CA HIS A 167 -9.45 -14.93 -2.56
C HIS A 167 -8.00 -15.09 -2.99
N ASN A 168 -7.58 -14.34 -4.01
CA ASN A 168 -6.18 -14.27 -4.44
C ASN A 168 -5.57 -12.92 -4.04
N PRO A 169 -4.35 -12.89 -3.48
CA PRO A 169 -3.69 -11.64 -3.07
C PRO A 169 -3.53 -10.62 -4.21
N LYS A 170 -3.40 -11.11 -5.44
CA LYS A 170 -3.22 -10.34 -6.66
C LYS A 170 -3.98 -11.00 -7.82
N ASP A 171 -4.30 -10.22 -8.85
CA ASP A 171 -5.07 -10.68 -10.00
C ASP A 171 -4.20 -11.18 -11.16
N PHE A 172 -2.90 -10.86 -11.13
CA PHE A 172 -1.93 -11.26 -12.13
C PHE A 172 -0.65 -11.79 -11.47
N ASP A 173 -0.01 -12.77 -12.09
CA ASP A 173 1.31 -13.26 -11.68
C ASP A 173 2.44 -12.34 -12.18
N GLU A 174 3.69 -12.68 -11.84
CA GLU A 174 4.90 -11.96 -12.23
C GLU A 174 5.13 -11.95 -13.76
N GLN A 175 4.48 -12.86 -14.48
CA GLN A 175 4.52 -12.93 -15.95
C GLN A 175 3.28 -12.28 -16.59
N GLY A 176 2.50 -11.52 -15.83
CA GLY A 176 1.31 -10.83 -16.31
C GLY A 176 0.13 -11.76 -16.62
N ARG A 177 0.20 -13.04 -16.24
CA ARG A 177 -0.89 -14.00 -16.47
C ARG A 177 -1.97 -13.83 -15.42
N ARG A 178 -3.23 -13.97 -15.83
CA ARG A 178 -4.37 -13.88 -14.92
C ARG A 178 -4.35 -15.00 -13.87
N ILE A 179 -4.55 -14.63 -12.61
CA ILE A 179 -4.79 -15.56 -11.51
C ILE A 179 -6.29 -15.65 -11.28
N LEU A 180 -6.84 -16.72 -11.82
CA LEU A 180 -8.25 -17.05 -11.77
C LEU A 180 -8.74 -17.19 -10.33
N CYS A 181 -9.90 -16.61 -10.04
CA CYS A 181 -10.52 -16.72 -8.72
C CYS A 181 -10.85 -18.21 -8.45
N PRO A 182 -10.38 -18.83 -7.36
CA PRO A 182 -10.63 -20.24 -7.08
C PRO A 182 -12.14 -20.57 -6.93
N ARG A 183 -12.96 -19.57 -6.61
CA ARG A 183 -14.42 -19.72 -6.47
C ARG A 183 -15.19 -19.59 -7.77
N PHE A 184 -14.72 -18.75 -8.70
CA PHE A 184 -15.48 -18.37 -9.90
C PHE A 184 -14.79 -18.74 -11.22
N GLY A 185 -13.53 -19.20 -11.19
CA GLY A 185 -12.81 -19.73 -12.32
C GLY A 185 -12.48 -18.69 -13.39
N SER A 186 -13.36 -18.48 -14.34
CA SER A 186 -13.10 -17.71 -15.58
C SER A 186 -12.76 -16.22 -15.38
N VAL A 187 -12.95 -15.67 -14.17
CA VAL A 187 -12.63 -14.29 -13.77
C VAL A 187 -11.61 -14.22 -12.63
N THR A 188 -10.84 -13.13 -12.55
CA THR A 188 -9.96 -12.82 -11.41
C THR A 188 -10.76 -12.24 -10.24
N CYS A 189 -10.14 -12.10 -9.08
CA CYS A 189 -10.80 -11.47 -7.93
C CYS A 189 -11.14 -10.00 -8.21
N GLY A 190 -10.19 -9.25 -8.77
CA GLY A 190 -10.40 -7.85 -9.16
C GLY A 190 -11.53 -7.68 -10.16
N GLU A 191 -11.67 -8.58 -11.14
CA GLU A 191 -12.75 -8.50 -12.15
C GLU A 191 -14.13 -8.63 -11.52
N HIS A 192 -14.37 -9.62 -10.64
CA HIS A 192 -15.69 -9.77 -10.00
C HIS A 192 -15.95 -8.75 -8.88
N ILE A 193 -14.91 -8.17 -8.28
CA ILE A 193 -15.02 -7.07 -7.32
C ILE A 193 -15.38 -5.77 -8.05
N ALA A 194 -14.72 -5.48 -9.17
CA ALA A 194 -14.89 -4.22 -9.91
C ALA A 194 -16.31 -4.06 -10.49
N ILE A 195 -16.97 -5.16 -10.83
CA ILE A 195 -18.34 -5.14 -11.36
C ILE A 195 -19.38 -4.88 -10.26
N GLU A 196 -19.11 -5.23 -8.99
CA GLU A 196 -20.10 -5.19 -7.91
C GLU A 196 -20.73 -3.81 -7.68
N PRO A 197 -19.97 -2.70 -7.58
CA PRO A 197 -20.57 -1.40 -7.29
C PRO A 197 -21.60 -0.97 -8.34
N TYR A 198 -21.30 -1.21 -9.62
CA TYR A 198 -22.22 -0.92 -10.72
C TYR A 198 -23.49 -1.77 -10.63
N LEU A 199 -23.37 -3.09 -10.40
CA LEU A 199 -24.54 -3.95 -10.29
C LEU A 199 -25.38 -3.66 -9.05
N PHE A 200 -24.71 -3.28 -7.96
CA PHE A 200 -25.35 -2.89 -6.72
C PHE A 200 -26.20 -1.63 -6.89
N GLU A 201 -25.64 -0.58 -7.51
CA GLU A 201 -26.35 0.67 -7.78
C GLU A 201 -27.47 0.46 -8.82
N ARG A 202 -27.21 -0.34 -9.85
CA ARG A 202 -28.11 -0.46 -11.00
C ARG A 202 -29.29 -1.42 -10.78
N PHE A 203 -29.06 -2.54 -10.10
CA PHE A 203 -30.03 -3.64 -10.03
C PHE A 203 -30.38 -4.08 -8.60
N CYS A 204 -29.69 -3.55 -7.58
CA CYS A 204 -29.89 -4.03 -6.21
C CYS A 204 -30.69 -3.10 -5.28
N ASP A 205 -31.17 -1.95 -5.76
CA ASP A 205 -31.91 -0.96 -4.98
C ASP A 205 -31.21 -0.58 -3.65
N GLY A 206 -29.87 -0.52 -3.67
CA GLY A 206 -29.08 -0.23 -2.46
C GLY A 206 -29.04 -1.37 -1.42
N ARG A 207 -29.52 -2.58 -1.74
CA ARG A 207 -29.55 -3.73 -0.83
C ARG A 207 -28.56 -4.82 -1.22
N ARG A 208 -27.52 -5.03 -0.39
CA ARG A 208 -26.51 -6.09 -0.58
C ARG A 208 -27.04 -7.44 -0.08
N ILE A 209 -27.88 -8.08 -0.88
CA ILE A 209 -28.47 -9.40 -0.58
C ILE A 209 -27.80 -10.45 -1.48
N ALA A 210 -27.35 -11.55 -0.88
CA ALA A 210 -26.77 -12.68 -1.59
C ALA A 210 -27.21 -14.03 -0.99
N PRO A 211 -27.21 -15.12 -1.77
CA PRO A 211 -27.02 -15.14 -3.22
C PRO A 211 -28.22 -14.50 -3.94
N ARG A 212 -27.96 -13.84 -5.06
CA ARG A 212 -28.99 -13.17 -5.89
C ARG A 212 -28.70 -13.43 -7.37
N HIS A 213 -29.75 -13.73 -8.13
CA HIS A 213 -29.65 -14.00 -9.57
C HIS A 213 -30.63 -13.10 -10.32
N ILE A 214 -30.11 -12.24 -11.19
CA ILE A 214 -30.89 -11.25 -11.94
C ILE A 214 -30.70 -11.54 -13.43
N ALA A 215 -31.78 -11.64 -14.20
CA ALA A 215 -31.68 -11.64 -15.67
C ALA A 215 -31.94 -10.25 -16.22
N VAL A 216 -31.14 -9.87 -17.20
CA VAL A 216 -31.20 -8.58 -17.88
C VAL A 216 -31.38 -8.83 -19.39
N ASP A 217 -32.36 -8.18 -20.01
CA ASP A 217 -32.66 -8.31 -21.44
C ASP A 217 -31.60 -7.60 -22.32
N LEU A 218 -31.80 -7.61 -23.64
CA LEU A 218 -30.87 -7.02 -24.60
C LEU A 218 -30.86 -5.48 -24.55
N GLU A 219 -31.92 -4.90 -24.02
CA GLU A 219 -32.14 -3.47 -23.81
C GLU A 219 -31.56 -2.98 -22.47
N GLY A 220 -31.17 -3.90 -21.58
CA GLY A 220 -30.60 -3.59 -20.27
C GLY A 220 -31.64 -3.48 -19.15
N ASN A 221 -32.87 -3.94 -19.37
CA ASN A 221 -33.93 -3.98 -18.36
C ASN A 221 -33.88 -5.29 -17.57
N GLU A 222 -34.23 -5.22 -16.29
CA GLU A 222 -34.43 -6.39 -15.47
C GLU A 222 -35.64 -7.20 -15.98
N VAL A 223 -35.41 -8.46 -16.31
CA VAL A 223 -36.45 -9.44 -16.66
C VAL A 223 -36.97 -10.13 -15.40
N TYR A 224 -36.04 -10.47 -14.49
CA TYR A 224 -36.37 -10.93 -13.17
C TYR A 224 -35.22 -10.77 -12.20
N ASP A 225 -35.58 -10.87 -10.92
CA ASP A 225 -34.65 -10.90 -9.81
C ASP A 225 -35.07 -11.97 -8.79
N ALA A 226 -34.17 -12.94 -8.56
CA ALA A 226 -34.35 -14.03 -7.64
C ALA A 226 -33.42 -13.88 -6.43
N TYR A 227 -34.02 -13.49 -5.30
CA TYR A 227 -33.37 -13.38 -3.97
C TYR A 227 -34.33 -13.91 -2.88
N TYR A 228 -33.79 -14.23 -1.69
CA TYR A 228 -34.51 -14.90 -0.59
C TYR A 228 -35.17 -16.25 -0.96
N ALA A 229 -34.69 -16.91 -2.03
CA ALA A 229 -35.11 -18.27 -2.33
C ALA A 229 -34.60 -19.23 -1.24
N ASN A 230 -35.50 -20.03 -0.69
CA ASN A 230 -35.16 -20.99 0.38
C ASN A 230 -34.48 -22.26 -0.15
N ASP A 231 -34.46 -22.46 -1.47
CA ASP A 231 -33.93 -23.65 -2.13
C ASP A 231 -33.38 -23.30 -3.54
N THR A 232 -32.50 -24.15 -4.08
CA THR A 232 -31.95 -23.97 -5.43
C THR A 232 -32.96 -24.26 -6.54
N ALA A 233 -33.96 -25.11 -6.29
CA ALA A 233 -34.90 -25.52 -7.32
C ALA A 233 -35.82 -24.37 -7.74
N SER A 234 -36.25 -23.52 -6.80
CA SER A 234 -37.00 -22.29 -7.09
C SER A 234 -36.19 -21.26 -7.88
N VAL A 235 -34.91 -21.07 -7.53
CA VAL A 235 -34.00 -20.23 -8.34
C VAL A 235 -33.88 -20.78 -9.75
N PHE A 236 -33.57 -22.08 -9.90
CA PHE A 236 -33.41 -22.69 -11.23
C PHE A 236 -34.72 -22.77 -12.02
N ALA A 237 -35.88 -22.85 -11.36
CA ALA A 237 -37.17 -22.74 -12.01
C ALA A 237 -37.35 -21.33 -12.60
N ALA A 238 -37.08 -20.27 -11.83
CA ALA A 238 -37.12 -18.90 -12.32
C ALA A 238 -36.18 -18.68 -13.52
N ILE A 239 -34.96 -19.23 -13.46
CA ILE A 239 -34.00 -19.17 -14.57
C ILE A 239 -34.53 -19.91 -15.81
N ARG A 240 -35.15 -21.09 -15.65
CA ARG A 240 -35.69 -21.90 -16.76
C ARG A 240 -36.93 -21.30 -17.42
N GLU A 241 -37.88 -20.85 -16.61
CA GLU A 241 -39.17 -20.34 -17.05
C GLU A 241 -39.06 -19.00 -17.79
N ARG A 242 -37.97 -18.26 -17.54
CA ARG A 242 -37.74 -16.93 -18.11
C ARG A 242 -36.58 -16.91 -19.11
N VAL A 243 -36.12 -18.08 -19.56
CA VAL A 243 -35.26 -18.18 -20.75
C VAL A 243 -36.03 -17.60 -21.94
N PRO A 244 -35.46 -16.66 -22.71
CA PRO A 244 -36.14 -16.13 -23.90
C PRO A 244 -36.51 -17.26 -24.87
N ASN A 245 -37.68 -17.13 -25.50
CA ASN A 245 -38.26 -18.14 -26.40
C ASN A 245 -37.22 -18.66 -27.40
N GLU A 246 -37.14 -19.98 -27.56
CA GLU A 246 -36.20 -20.65 -28.47
C GLU A 246 -36.44 -20.29 -29.96
N ASP A 247 -37.57 -19.64 -30.25
CA ASP A 247 -37.99 -19.17 -31.58
C ASP A 247 -37.24 -17.92 -32.09
N VAL A 248 -36.39 -17.29 -31.28
CA VAL A 248 -35.48 -16.24 -31.79
C VAL A 248 -34.45 -16.93 -32.67
N GLU A 249 -34.50 -16.68 -33.97
CA GLU A 249 -33.56 -17.17 -34.96
C GLU A 249 -32.13 -16.76 -34.54
N LYS A 250 -31.42 -17.69 -33.89
CA LYS A 250 -30.10 -17.41 -33.34
C LYS A 250 -29.16 -17.17 -34.52
N PRO A 251 -28.49 -16.01 -34.62
CA PRO A 251 -27.40 -15.91 -35.57
C PRO A 251 -26.40 -17.02 -35.23
N LEU A 252 -26.10 -17.88 -36.21
CA LEU A 252 -25.04 -18.89 -36.10
C LEU A 252 -23.70 -18.17 -36.05
N ILE A 253 -23.34 -17.65 -34.87
CA ILE A 253 -22.03 -17.07 -34.62
C ILE A 253 -21.10 -18.23 -34.25
N ILE A 254 -20.51 -18.83 -35.28
CA ILE A 254 -19.48 -19.86 -35.10
C ILE A 254 -18.19 -19.14 -34.66
N ARG A 255 -18.04 -18.92 -33.36
CA ARG A 255 -16.82 -18.31 -32.78
C ARG A 255 -15.63 -19.27 -32.83
N GLY A 256 -15.90 -20.57 -32.64
CA GLY A 256 -14.90 -21.64 -32.54
C GLY A 256 -14.00 -21.81 -33.78
N ASP A 257 -14.43 -21.34 -34.94
CA ASP A 257 -13.69 -21.48 -36.21
C ASP A 257 -12.91 -20.22 -36.59
N ARG A 258 -13.07 -19.10 -35.86
CA ARG A 258 -12.33 -17.86 -36.15
C ARG A 258 -10.82 -18.09 -35.91
N PRO A 259 -9.94 -17.68 -36.84
CA PRO A 259 -8.50 -17.63 -36.59
C PRO A 259 -8.20 -16.87 -35.30
N VAL A 260 -7.22 -17.34 -34.53
CA VAL A 260 -6.94 -16.77 -33.20
C VAL A 260 -6.59 -15.28 -33.25
N ILE A 261 -6.00 -14.80 -34.35
CA ILE A 261 -5.70 -13.38 -34.56
C ILE A 261 -6.98 -12.54 -34.65
N GLU A 262 -8.03 -13.04 -35.31
CA GLU A 262 -9.32 -12.32 -35.40
C GLU A 262 -10.04 -12.27 -34.05
N ARG A 263 -9.76 -13.24 -33.16
CA ARG A 263 -10.34 -13.27 -31.81
C ARG A 263 -9.78 -12.17 -30.90
N VAL A 264 -8.68 -11.52 -31.26
CA VAL A 264 -8.11 -10.41 -30.47
C VAL A 264 -9.10 -9.25 -30.35
N ALA A 265 -9.94 -9.03 -31.37
CA ALA A 265 -11.00 -8.02 -31.35
C ALA A 265 -12.28 -8.46 -30.60
N SER A 266 -12.34 -9.69 -30.09
CA SER A 266 -13.53 -10.21 -29.41
C SER A 266 -13.59 -9.77 -27.95
N ARG A 267 -14.80 -9.43 -27.49
CA ARG A 267 -15.10 -9.11 -26.09
C ARG A 267 -15.44 -10.33 -25.23
N ALA A 268 -15.74 -11.48 -25.83
CA ALA A 268 -16.12 -12.68 -25.10
C ALA A 268 -14.95 -13.29 -24.32
N ALA A 269 -15.20 -13.66 -23.06
CA ALA A 269 -14.19 -14.24 -22.17
C ALA A 269 -13.53 -15.49 -22.76
N GLU A 270 -14.29 -16.34 -23.47
CA GLU A 270 -13.76 -17.55 -24.11
C GLU A 270 -12.73 -17.24 -25.20
N ASP A 271 -13.03 -16.27 -26.07
CA ASP A 271 -12.11 -15.84 -27.13
C ASP A 271 -10.85 -15.21 -26.53
N ARG A 272 -11.00 -14.44 -25.44
CA ARG A 272 -9.87 -13.86 -24.71
C ARG A 272 -8.98 -14.94 -24.08
N ASN A 273 -9.59 -15.94 -23.45
CA ASN A 273 -8.85 -17.07 -22.89
C ASN A 273 -8.10 -17.85 -23.99
N ALA A 274 -8.72 -18.02 -25.17
CA ALA A 274 -8.09 -18.69 -26.32
C ALA A 274 -6.90 -17.90 -26.88
N VAL A 275 -7.02 -16.57 -26.97
CA VAL A 275 -5.93 -15.67 -27.40
C VAL A 275 -4.77 -15.70 -26.42
N GLU A 276 -5.03 -15.59 -25.10
CA GLU A 276 -4.01 -15.69 -24.06
C GLU A 276 -3.32 -17.06 -24.08
N ALA A 277 -4.08 -18.14 -24.26
CA ALA A 277 -3.52 -19.49 -24.40
C ALA A 277 -2.63 -19.62 -25.65
N ALA A 278 -3.05 -19.07 -26.79
CA ALA A 278 -2.27 -19.06 -28.02
C ALA A 278 -1.02 -18.19 -27.92
N PHE A 279 -1.06 -17.07 -27.19
CA PHE A 279 0.13 -16.27 -26.92
C PHE A 279 1.17 -17.09 -26.16
N ARG A 280 0.76 -17.81 -25.12
CA ARG A 280 1.66 -18.66 -24.32
C ARG A 280 2.25 -19.81 -25.13
N ALA A 281 1.43 -20.51 -25.90
CA ALA A 281 1.84 -21.68 -26.69
C ALA A 281 2.54 -21.32 -28.01
N GLY A 282 2.29 -20.12 -28.53
CA GLY A 282 2.78 -19.66 -29.82
C GLY A 282 4.27 -19.33 -29.83
N ASP A 283 4.83 -19.34 -31.03
CA ASP A 283 6.19 -18.87 -31.32
C ASP A 283 6.28 -17.34 -31.34
N ALA A 284 7.49 -16.81 -31.58
CA ALA A 284 7.74 -15.38 -31.59
C ALA A 284 6.91 -14.63 -32.66
N GLU A 285 6.69 -15.23 -33.84
CA GLU A 285 5.87 -14.62 -34.90
C GLU A 285 4.39 -14.57 -34.52
N THR A 286 3.86 -15.66 -33.96
CA THR A 286 2.48 -15.72 -33.46
C THR A 286 2.25 -14.68 -32.36
N ARG A 287 3.16 -14.61 -31.37
CA ARG A 287 3.09 -13.63 -30.28
C ARG A 287 3.12 -12.20 -30.79
N LYS A 288 4.03 -11.91 -31.74
CA LYS A 288 4.10 -10.60 -32.41
C LYS A 288 2.80 -10.26 -33.13
N ALA A 289 2.25 -11.19 -33.90
CA ALA A 289 1.00 -10.98 -34.64
C ALA A 289 -0.19 -10.70 -33.72
N LEU A 290 -0.29 -11.39 -32.58
CA LEU A 290 -1.32 -11.15 -31.58
C LEU A 290 -1.21 -9.74 -30.95
N LEU A 291 0.01 -9.29 -30.63
CA LEU A 291 0.23 -7.96 -30.07
C LEU A 291 -0.03 -6.83 -31.08
N GLU A 292 0.35 -7.03 -32.35
CA GLU A 292 0.01 -6.08 -33.42
C GLU A 292 -1.50 -6.02 -33.66
N ALA A 293 -2.19 -7.16 -33.62
CA ALA A 293 -3.65 -7.19 -33.67
C ALA A 293 -4.29 -6.48 -32.48
N ALA A 294 -3.70 -6.59 -31.28
CA ALA A 294 -4.18 -5.86 -30.10
C ALA A 294 -4.02 -4.34 -30.27
N LYS A 295 -2.89 -3.90 -30.81
CA LYS A 295 -2.66 -2.48 -31.13
C LYS A 295 -3.65 -1.94 -32.16
N GLN A 296 -3.99 -2.73 -33.18
CA GLN A 296 -4.94 -2.35 -34.23
C GLN A 296 -6.39 -2.29 -33.73
N ASN A 297 -6.74 -3.06 -32.71
CA ASN A 297 -8.09 -3.17 -32.16
C ASN A 297 -8.15 -2.57 -30.74
N ALA A 298 -7.58 -1.39 -30.53
CA ALA A 298 -7.35 -0.82 -29.20
C ALA A 298 -8.62 -0.64 -28.34
N ASP A 299 -9.79 -0.52 -28.97
CA ASP A 299 -11.11 -0.41 -28.34
C ASP A 299 -11.66 -1.75 -27.82
N ALA A 300 -11.22 -2.86 -28.40
CA ALA A 300 -11.55 -4.23 -28.00
C ALA A 300 -10.36 -5.01 -27.44
N ALA A 301 -9.18 -4.38 -27.41
CA ALA A 301 -7.91 -5.01 -27.10
C ALA A 301 -7.92 -5.64 -25.71
N GLN A 302 -7.37 -6.85 -25.66
CA GLN A 302 -7.43 -7.70 -24.48
C GLN A 302 -6.31 -7.31 -23.51
N LEU A 303 -6.69 -6.67 -22.40
CA LEU A 303 -5.72 -6.22 -21.40
C LEU A 303 -4.86 -7.37 -20.85
N GLY A 304 -5.42 -8.58 -20.74
CA GLY A 304 -4.68 -9.79 -20.32
C GLY A 304 -3.54 -10.14 -21.29
N LEU A 305 -3.81 -10.17 -22.60
CA LEU A 305 -2.79 -10.39 -23.63
C LEU A 305 -1.68 -9.32 -23.55
N VAL A 306 -2.07 -8.05 -23.41
CA VAL A 306 -1.10 -6.95 -23.34
C VAL A 306 -0.25 -7.04 -22.08
N ARG A 307 -0.83 -7.41 -20.92
CA ARG A 307 -0.09 -7.63 -19.67
C ARG A 307 0.94 -8.76 -19.81
N GLU A 308 0.56 -9.90 -20.39
CA GLU A 308 1.51 -10.99 -20.68
C GLU A 308 2.62 -10.57 -21.64
N GLY A 309 2.27 -9.79 -22.68
CA GLY A 309 3.24 -9.23 -23.62
C GLY A 309 4.25 -8.29 -22.96
N MET A 310 3.80 -7.43 -22.04
CA MET A 310 4.68 -6.51 -21.30
C MET A 310 5.67 -7.21 -20.39
N ALA A 311 5.29 -8.38 -19.86
CA ALA A 311 6.15 -9.21 -19.01
C ALA A 311 7.02 -10.19 -19.81
N SER A 312 6.94 -10.16 -21.15
CA SER A 312 7.79 -10.99 -22.00
C SER A 312 9.27 -10.63 -21.84
N LEU A 313 10.13 -11.67 -21.82
CA LEU A 313 11.58 -11.50 -21.83
C LEU A 313 12.11 -11.07 -23.21
N ASP A 314 11.27 -11.13 -24.25
CA ASP A 314 11.57 -10.59 -25.57
C ASP A 314 11.31 -9.07 -25.58
N PRO A 315 12.36 -8.23 -25.73
CA PRO A 315 12.22 -6.78 -25.69
C PRO A 315 11.27 -6.23 -26.77
N GLU A 316 11.18 -6.89 -27.93
CA GLU A 316 10.31 -6.47 -29.02
C GLU A 316 8.83 -6.73 -28.67
N GLN A 317 8.54 -7.88 -28.07
CA GLN A 317 7.18 -8.19 -27.59
C GLN A 317 6.76 -7.23 -26.48
N ALA A 318 7.63 -6.96 -25.51
CA ALA A 318 7.36 -5.99 -24.46
C ALA A 318 7.16 -4.57 -25.02
N ARG A 319 7.93 -4.18 -26.05
CA ARG A 319 7.77 -2.90 -26.76
C ARG A 319 6.40 -2.81 -27.43
N LEU A 320 6.01 -3.82 -28.21
CA LEU A 320 4.71 -3.86 -28.90
C LEU A 320 3.53 -3.88 -27.94
N ALA A 321 3.64 -4.61 -26.84
CA ALA A 321 2.61 -4.65 -25.81
C ALA A 321 2.41 -3.26 -25.18
N ARG A 322 3.49 -2.52 -24.88
CA ARG A 322 3.38 -1.14 -24.37
C ARG A 322 2.80 -0.18 -25.40
N GLU A 323 3.09 -0.37 -26.69
CA GLU A 323 2.47 0.43 -27.75
C GLU A 323 0.97 0.15 -27.89
N ALA A 324 0.57 -1.13 -27.81
CA ALA A 324 -0.83 -1.52 -27.76
C ALA A 324 -1.53 -0.95 -26.52
N LEU A 325 -0.87 -0.99 -25.36
CA LEU A 325 -1.38 -0.39 -24.13
C LEU A 325 -1.56 1.12 -24.26
N ALA A 326 -0.59 1.80 -24.87
CA ALA A 326 -0.62 3.25 -25.07
C ALA A 326 -1.71 3.70 -26.06
N SER A 327 -2.23 2.81 -26.91
CA SER A 327 -3.35 3.10 -27.81
C SER A 327 -4.73 2.79 -27.22
N MET A 328 -4.81 2.08 -26.09
CA MET A 328 -6.08 1.77 -25.44
C MET A 328 -6.74 3.02 -24.83
N ASP A 329 -8.05 3.13 -24.99
CA ASP A 329 -8.88 4.17 -24.36
C ASP A 329 -9.80 3.60 -23.26
N ASN A 330 -9.48 2.41 -22.75
CA ASN A 330 -10.23 1.74 -21.69
C ASN A 330 -9.76 2.20 -20.29
N PRO A 331 -10.65 2.70 -19.41
CA PRO A 331 -10.28 3.06 -18.04
C PRO A 331 -9.64 1.93 -17.21
N ALA A 332 -9.92 0.66 -17.52
CA ALA A 332 -9.28 -0.49 -16.88
C ALA A 332 -7.78 -0.63 -17.24
N ALA A 333 -7.31 0.05 -18.30
CA ALA A 333 -5.91 0.05 -18.69
C ALA A 333 -5.02 0.87 -17.74
N VAL A 334 -5.59 1.72 -16.88
CA VAL A 334 -4.82 2.63 -16.00
C VAL A 334 -3.88 1.89 -15.07
N ASP A 335 -4.31 0.77 -14.48
CA ASP A 335 -3.44 -0.04 -13.62
C ASP A 335 -2.28 -0.66 -14.40
N ALA A 336 -2.54 -1.11 -15.63
CA ALA A 336 -1.50 -1.65 -16.51
C ALA A 336 -0.53 -0.55 -16.99
N LEU A 337 -1.02 0.67 -17.24
CA LEU A 337 -0.18 1.84 -17.56
C LEU A 337 0.72 2.17 -16.37
N ALA A 338 0.16 2.17 -15.16
CA ALA A 338 0.91 2.39 -13.93
C ALA A 338 2.02 1.33 -13.76
N GLU A 339 1.71 0.06 -13.99
CA GLU A 339 2.69 -1.03 -13.96
C GLU A 339 3.79 -0.88 -15.02
N ALA A 340 3.40 -0.57 -16.26
CA ALA A 340 4.33 -0.40 -17.37
C ALA A 340 5.34 0.74 -17.10
N LEU A 341 4.90 1.83 -16.47
CA LEU A 341 5.73 3.00 -16.17
C LEU A 341 6.78 2.75 -15.09
N LYS A 342 6.66 1.65 -14.33
CA LYS A 342 7.67 1.19 -13.34
C LYS A 342 8.92 0.63 -14.01
N ALA A 343 8.80 0.10 -15.22
CA ALA A 343 9.92 -0.47 -15.95
C ALA A 343 10.91 0.63 -16.40
N PRO A 344 12.19 0.28 -16.63
CA PRO A 344 13.08 1.11 -17.43
C PRO A 344 12.54 1.16 -18.87
N LEU A 345 12.25 2.36 -19.35
CA LEU A 345 11.63 2.60 -20.66
C LEU A 345 12.46 3.62 -21.44
N GLU A 346 12.48 3.47 -22.76
CA GLU A 346 12.95 4.53 -23.64
C GLU A 346 12.09 5.79 -23.47
N PRO A 347 12.67 7.00 -23.55
CA PRO A 347 11.94 8.25 -23.34
C PRO A 347 10.68 8.39 -24.20
N ALA A 348 10.75 7.97 -25.48
CA ALA A 348 9.62 8.02 -26.39
C ALA A 348 8.47 7.09 -25.98
N GLN A 349 8.77 5.88 -25.49
CA GLN A 349 7.74 4.95 -25.01
C GLN A 349 7.11 5.45 -23.72
N ARG A 350 7.92 6.00 -22.81
CA ARG A 350 7.41 6.62 -21.58
C ARG A 350 6.44 7.74 -21.91
N GLU A 351 6.81 8.64 -22.82
CA GLU A 351 5.94 9.73 -23.26
C GLU A 351 4.62 9.22 -23.83
N GLN A 352 4.63 8.14 -24.62
CA GLN A 352 3.40 7.53 -25.15
C GLN A 352 2.48 7.01 -24.04
N LEU A 353 3.03 6.35 -23.01
CA LEU A 353 2.24 5.85 -21.88
C LEU A 353 1.70 6.99 -20.99
N VAL A 354 2.50 8.03 -20.76
CA VAL A 354 2.05 9.24 -20.03
C VAL A 354 0.97 9.97 -20.82
N ALA A 355 1.11 10.08 -22.14
CA ALA A 355 0.07 10.64 -23.00
C ALA A 355 -1.23 9.81 -22.98
N ALA A 356 -1.13 8.49 -22.82
CA ALA A 356 -2.32 7.64 -22.62
C ALA A 356 -3.01 7.95 -21.28
N LEU A 357 -2.25 8.15 -20.20
CA LEU A 357 -2.81 8.62 -18.93
C LEU A 357 -3.48 10.00 -19.07
N ASP A 358 -2.88 10.93 -19.82
CA ASP A 358 -3.47 12.25 -20.11
C ASP A 358 -4.83 12.12 -20.82
N ARG A 359 -4.97 11.21 -21.79
CA ARG A 359 -6.26 10.96 -22.46
C ARG A 359 -7.30 10.42 -21.48
N LEU A 360 -6.91 9.48 -20.62
CA LEU A 360 -7.79 8.84 -19.63
C LEU A 360 -8.07 9.73 -18.40
N ALA A 361 -7.33 10.82 -18.20
CA ALA A 361 -7.45 11.70 -17.03
C ALA A 361 -8.82 12.39 -16.88
N SER A 362 -9.57 12.49 -17.98
CA SER A 362 -10.91 13.09 -17.99
C SER A 362 -11.95 12.19 -17.31
N SER A 363 -11.84 10.87 -17.49
CA SER A 363 -12.77 9.86 -16.97
C SER A 363 -12.24 9.07 -15.77
N ASN A 364 -10.93 9.15 -15.48
CA ASN A 364 -10.31 8.38 -14.41
C ASN A 364 -9.40 9.26 -13.52
N THR A 365 -9.71 9.32 -12.22
CA THR A 365 -8.97 10.11 -11.22
C THR A 365 -7.54 9.60 -11.01
N LEU A 366 -7.33 8.29 -11.04
CA LEU A 366 -5.99 7.68 -10.94
C LEU A 366 -5.14 8.02 -12.17
N ALA A 367 -5.72 7.98 -13.37
CA ALA A 367 -5.01 8.37 -14.60
C ALA A 367 -4.56 9.83 -14.54
N ARG A 368 -5.45 10.73 -14.11
CA ARG A 368 -5.15 12.15 -13.90
C ARG A 368 -4.00 12.34 -12.94
N TRP A 369 -4.06 11.66 -11.80
CA TRP A 369 -3.01 11.68 -10.78
C TRP A 369 -1.66 11.24 -11.34
N LEU A 370 -1.59 10.05 -11.95
CA LEU A 370 -0.36 9.49 -12.48
C LEU A 370 0.23 10.36 -13.59
N ALA A 371 -0.61 10.92 -14.47
CA ALA A 371 -0.18 11.85 -15.50
C ALA A 371 0.52 13.07 -14.89
N VAL A 372 -0.10 13.75 -13.91
CA VAL A 372 0.50 14.91 -13.24
C VAL A 372 1.82 14.54 -12.54
N VAL A 373 1.87 13.39 -11.88
CA VAL A 373 3.09 12.90 -11.22
C VAL A 373 4.23 12.69 -12.21
N HIS A 374 4.00 11.93 -13.28
CA HIS A 374 5.05 11.64 -14.26
C HIS A 374 5.51 12.90 -15.00
N ARG A 375 4.57 13.76 -15.41
CA ARG A 375 4.90 15.07 -15.99
C ARG A 375 5.73 15.91 -15.02
N GLY A 376 5.33 15.96 -13.76
CA GLY A 376 5.99 16.74 -12.71
C GLY A 376 7.40 16.27 -12.39
N LEU A 377 7.66 14.97 -12.50
CA LEU A 377 9.00 14.39 -12.26
C LEU A 377 9.95 14.56 -13.46
N ASP A 378 9.43 14.82 -14.66
CA ASP A 378 10.21 15.03 -15.88
C ASP A 378 10.47 16.52 -16.19
N VAL A 379 9.75 17.45 -15.55
CA VAL A 379 9.99 18.89 -15.68
C VAL A 379 10.94 19.43 -14.61
N LYS A 380 11.59 20.56 -14.92
CA LYS A 380 12.39 21.30 -13.94
C LYS A 380 11.46 22.10 -13.02
N SER A 381 11.89 22.29 -11.78
CA SER A 381 11.26 23.25 -10.89
C SER A 381 11.56 24.66 -11.38
N ASP A 382 10.54 25.52 -11.42
CA ASP A 382 10.71 26.95 -11.69
C ASP A 382 11.16 27.72 -10.42
N THR A 383 10.97 27.12 -9.25
CA THR A 383 11.31 27.71 -7.94
C THR A 383 12.72 27.35 -7.49
N VAL A 384 13.19 26.14 -7.82
CA VAL A 384 14.39 25.54 -7.21
C VAL A 384 15.32 24.99 -8.29
N ASP A 385 16.48 25.62 -8.49
CA ASP A 385 17.51 25.13 -9.40
C ASP A 385 18.38 24.05 -8.74
N ALA A 386 17.86 22.82 -8.69
CA ALA A 386 18.59 21.67 -8.14
C ALA A 386 19.93 21.39 -8.86
N GLY A 387 20.05 21.77 -10.14
CA GLY A 387 21.29 21.61 -10.90
C GLY A 387 22.38 22.55 -10.40
N ALA A 388 22.07 23.84 -10.29
CA ALA A 388 23.00 24.84 -9.73
C ALA A 388 23.41 24.50 -8.30
N TRP A 389 22.51 23.92 -7.49
CA TRP A 389 22.83 23.42 -6.15
C TRP A 389 23.80 22.24 -6.16
N ALA A 390 23.57 21.26 -7.04
CA ALA A 390 24.48 20.13 -7.19
C ALA A 390 25.88 20.58 -7.64
N ASP A 391 25.94 21.54 -8.57
CA ASP A 391 27.20 22.12 -9.05
C ASP A 391 27.92 22.93 -7.96
N ALA A 392 27.20 23.76 -7.22
CA ALA A 392 27.75 24.62 -6.16
C ALA A 392 28.30 23.82 -4.96
N LEU A 393 27.67 22.69 -4.64
CA LEU A 393 28.15 21.77 -3.59
C LEU A 393 29.25 20.83 -4.10
N GLY A 394 29.60 20.89 -5.39
CA GLY A 394 30.87 20.43 -5.95
C GLY A 394 31.17 18.94 -5.76
N GLY A 395 30.17 18.08 -5.71
CA GLY A 395 30.36 16.64 -5.47
C GLY A 395 31.02 16.31 -4.13
N ALA A 396 31.12 17.26 -3.20
CA ALA A 396 31.67 17.02 -1.88
C ALA A 396 30.71 16.10 -1.10
N THR A 397 31.17 14.89 -0.81
CA THR A 397 30.45 13.99 0.07
C THR A 397 30.64 14.47 1.50
N TYR A 398 29.62 15.14 2.04
CA TYR A 398 29.65 15.57 3.43
C TYR A 398 29.30 14.39 4.34
N PRO A 399 30.13 14.07 5.35
CA PRO A 399 29.75 13.10 6.37
C PRO A 399 28.50 13.59 7.11
N ALA A 400 27.78 12.66 7.75
CA ALA A 400 26.61 13.01 8.54
C ALA A 400 26.94 14.14 9.54
N PRO A 401 26.07 15.15 9.67
CA PRO A 401 26.39 16.34 10.45
C PRO A 401 26.51 16.00 11.94
N THR A 402 27.65 16.36 12.55
CA THR A 402 27.83 16.37 14.00
C THR A 402 27.55 17.80 14.48
N ILE A 403 26.29 18.14 14.72
CA ILE A 403 25.92 19.46 15.26
C ILE A 403 26.31 19.49 16.74
N VAL A 404 27.46 20.10 17.04
CA VAL A 404 27.87 20.43 18.41
C VAL A 404 28.24 21.90 18.42
N LEU A 405 27.33 22.73 18.92
CA LEU A 405 27.64 24.09 19.34
C LEU A 405 27.48 24.17 20.85
N GLU A 406 28.45 24.78 21.52
CA GLU A 406 28.41 24.98 22.96
C GLU A 406 27.38 26.08 23.30
N ASP A 407 26.37 25.79 24.14
CA ASP A 407 25.22 26.67 24.47
C ASP A 407 25.64 28.10 24.90
N ALA A 408 26.76 28.23 25.61
CA ALA A 408 27.27 29.54 26.05
C ALA A 408 27.65 30.44 24.85
N SER A 409 28.04 29.86 23.72
CA SER A 409 28.43 30.61 22.52
C SER A 409 27.23 31.21 21.79
N LEU A 410 26.08 30.52 21.77
CA LEU A 410 24.85 30.96 21.10
C LEU A 410 24.22 32.15 21.81
N VAL A 411 24.12 32.09 23.13
CA VAL A 411 23.52 33.17 23.92
C VAL A 411 24.38 34.42 23.85
N ALA A 412 25.70 34.26 24.00
CA ALA A 412 26.62 35.38 23.82
C ALA A 412 26.57 35.95 22.39
N HIS A 413 26.27 35.11 21.38
CA HIS A 413 26.07 35.56 20.01
C HIS A 413 24.80 36.41 19.88
N ALA A 414 23.65 35.92 20.37
CA ALA A 414 22.39 36.65 20.37
C ALA A 414 22.50 37.99 21.14
N GLU A 415 23.15 38.02 22.31
CA GLU A 415 23.39 39.25 23.08
C GLU A 415 24.23 40.29 22.32
N ARG A 416 25.27 39.84 21.59
CA ARG A 416 26.07 40.73 20.73
C ARG A 416 25.23 41.32 19.60
N LYS A 417 24.35 40.52 18.96
CA LYS A 417 23.44 41.01 17.92
C LYS A 417 22.39 41.96 18.49
N ALA A 418 21.85 41.67 19.68
CA ALA A 418 20.92 42.56 20.38
C ALA A 418 21.57 43.90 20.74
N LYS A 419 22.86 43.89 21.11
CA LYS A 419 23.65 45.11 21.28
C LYS A 419 23.79 45.89 19.97
N ALA A 420 24.10 45.21 18.87
CA ALA A 420 24.22 45.85 17.57
C ALA A 420 22.89 46.49 17.11
N VAL A 421 21.74 45.85 17.35
CA VAL A 421 20.41 46.46 17.08
C VAL A 421 20.18 47.73 17.90
N ARG A 422 20.63 47.77 19.17
CA ARG A 422 20.55 49.00 19.98
C ARG A 422 21.44 50.13 19.45
N GLU A 423 22.61 49.79 18.91
CA GLU A 423 23.55 50.75 18.33
C GLU A 423 23.10 51.23 16.93
N HIS A 424 22.37 50.38 16.19
CA HIS A 424 21.91 50.63 14.82
C HIS A 424 20.43 50.23 14.63
N PRO A 425 19.47 50.93 15.27
CA PRO A 425 18.07 50.49 15.31
C PRO A 425 17.33 50.57 13.98
N GLU A 426 17.78 51.43 13.06
CA GLU A 426 17.21 51.61 11.72
C GLU A 426 17.86 50.71 10.66
N ASP A 427 18.85 49.89 11.03
CA ASP A 427 19.52 48.99 10.09
C ASP A 427 18.77 47.64 9.99
N PRO A 428 18.03 47.39 8.89
CA PRO A 428 17.30 46.13 8.70
C PRO A 428 18.22 44.90 8.72
N ALA A 429 19.48 45.03 8.27
CA ALA A 429 20.42 43.91 8.21
C ALA A 429 20.85 43.45 9.62
N VAL A 430 21.03 44.40 10.55
CA VAL A 430 21.41 44.06 11.92
C VAL A 430 20.24 43.41 12.66
N ARG A 431 19.00 43.81 12.36
CA ARG A 431 17.80 43.17 12.93
C ARG A 431 17.59 41.76 12.44
N ILE A 432 17.76 41.49 11.13
CA ILE A 432 17.59 40.12 10.64
C ILE A 432 18.65 39.17 11.22
N GLU A 433 19.86 39.65 11.46
CA GLU A 433 20.91 38.88 12.14
C GLU A 433 20.56 38.56 13.60
N LEU A 434 19.90 39.47 14.32
CA LEU A 434 19.36 39.18 15.65
C LEU A 434 18.25 38.13 15.57
N ALA A 435 17.29 38.30 14.66
CA ALA A 435 16.18 37.37 14.49
C ALA A 435 16.68 35.94 14.18
N ALA A 436 17.67 35.81 13.28
CA ALA A 436 18.31 34.53 12.97
C ALA A 436 19.03 33.92 14.18
N SER A 437 19.67 34.74 15.01
CA SER A 437 20.36 34.27 16.23
C SER A 437 19.38 33.77 17.29
N LEU A 438 18.25 34.47 17.47
CA LEU A 438 17.17 34.06 18.38
C LEU A 438 16.55 32.74 17.93
N LEU A 439 16.29 32.61 16.62
CA LEU A 439 15.79 31.38 16.02
C LEU A 439 16.76 30.20 16.25
N GLN A 440 18.05 30.41 16.00
CA GLN A 440 19.06 29.38 16.25
C GLN A 440 19.12 28.97 17.73
N GLN A 441 19.03 29.94 18.64
CA GLN A 441 18.97 29.68 20.07
C GLN A 441 17.71 28.87 20.44
N ALA A 442 16.56 29.16 19.84
CA ALA A 442 15.32 28.43 20.09
C ALA A 442 15.42 26.94 19.69
N LEU A 443 16.12 26.65 18.58
CA LEU A 443 16.31 25.30 18.06
C LEU A 443 17.27 24.45 18.90
N GLU A 444 18.33 25.07 19.43
CA GLU A 444 19.42 24.37 20.12
C GLU A 444 19.28 24.35 21.66
N SER A 445 18.47 25.24 22.24
CA SER A 445 18.37 25.45 23.68
C SER A 445 17.20 24.76 24.45
N PRO A 446 16.61 23.62 24.03
CA PRO A 446 15.55 22.99 24.84
C PRO A 446 16.04 22.09 26.00
N TYR A 447 17.33 21.93 26.30
CA TYR A 447 17.71 21.00 27.41
C TYR A 447 18.88 21.44 28.29
N VAL A 448 19.58 22.52 27.95
CA VAL A 448 20.80 22.92 28.67
C VAL A 448 20.50 23.79 29.88
N ARG A 449 19.34 24.48 29.91
CA ARG A 449 19.05 25.54 30.90
C ARG A 449 17.83 25.29 31.78
N THR A 450 16.98 24.33 31.43
CA THR A 450 15.72 24.10 32.14
C THR A 450 15.78 22.79 32.91
N ARG A 451 15.03 22.72 34.02
CA ARG A 451 14.97 21.50 34.84
C ARG A 451 13.99 20.50 34.26
N THR A 452 13.08 20.95 33.40
CA THR A 452 12.00 20.15 32.83
C THR A 452 11.82 20.41 31.33
N GLU A 453 11.34 19.40 30.62
CA GLU A 453 10.97 19.46 29.19
C GLU A 453 9.92 20.54 28.92
N ARG A 454 8.94 20.70 29.82
CA ARG A 454 7.89 21.71 29.67
C ARG A 454 8.40 23.15 29.82
N GLU A 455 9.40 23.39 30.65
CA GLU A 455 10.05 24.70 30.76
C GLU A 455 10.84 25.03 29.51
N ALA A 456 11.52 24.02 28.94
CA ALA A 456 12.26 24.17 27.70
C ALA A 456 11.37 24.53 26.52
N GLU A 457 10.24 23.84 26.37
CA GLU A 457 9.26 24.11 25.32
C GLU A 457 8.74 25.54 25.41
N ARG A 458 8.42 26.03 26.62
CA ARG A 458 7.99 27.41 26.82
C ARG A 458 9.08 28.42 26.46
N TRP A 459 10.31 28.15 26.89
CA TRP A 459 11.45 29.01 26.59
C TRP A 459 11.70 29.11 25.08
N ALA A 460 11.77 27.95 24.40
CA ALA A 460 11.92 27.89 22.96
C ALA A 460 10.78 28.63 22.24
N LYS A 461 9.53 28.43 22.68
CA LYS A 461 8.37 29.16 22.15
C LYS A 461 8.56 30.68 22.22
N SER A 462 8.95 31.22 23.37
CA SER A 462 9.16 32.67 23.50
C SER A 462 10.29 33.19 22.60
N LEU A 463 11.36 32.41 22.40
CA LEU A 463 12.41 32.78 21.45
C LEU A 463 11.92 32.74 19.99
N TYR A 464 11.05 31.79 19.62
CA TYR A 464 10.41 31.81 18.29
C TYR A 464 9.50 33.02 18.12
N GLU A 465 8.71 33.39 19.14
CA GLU A 465 7.87 34.60 19.12
C GLU A 465 8.71 35.86 18.94
N GLU A 466 9.84 35.97 19.66
CA GLU A 466 10.76 37.11 19.54
C GLU A 466 11.49 37.15 18.19
N ALA A 467 11.91 35.99 17.67
CA ALA A 467 12.52 35.88 16.35
C ALA A 467 11.53 36.29 15.24
N LEU A 468 10.27 35.87 15.33
CA LEU A 468 9.21 36.24 14.39
C LEU A 468 8.94 37.74 14.41
N ALA A 469 8.77 38.32 15.60
CA ALA A 469 8.56 39.75 15.76
C ALA A 469 9.74 40.57 15.21
N THR A 470 10.97 40.19 15.57
CA THR A 470 12.19 40.85 15.08
C THR A 470 12.34 40.74 13.57
N GLY A 471 11.95 39.61 12.97
CA GLY A 471 11.92 39.40 11.53
C GLY A 471 10.95 40.36 10.81
N HIS A 472 9.73 40.52 11.33
CA HIS A 472 8.76 41.48 10.79
C HIS A 472 9.19 42.93 10.98
N GLU A 473 9.84 43.28 12.09
CA GLU A 473 10.43 44.61 12.28
C GLU A 473 11.53 44.89 11.26
N ALA A 474 12.40 43.92 10.99
CA ALA A 474 13.43 44.03 9.96
C ALA A 474 12.78 44.25 8.57
N GLU A 475 11.74 43.48 8.24
CA GLU A 475 10.98 43.63 6.99
C GLU A 475 10.34 45.03 6.87
N ALA A 476 9.76 45.55 7.95
CA ALA A 476 9.18 46.89 8.00
C ALA A 476 10.22 48.01 7.78
N LEU A 477 11.48 47.78 8.18
CA LEU A 477 12.63 48.65 7.89
C LEU A 477 13.23 48.43 6.49
N GLY A 478 12.64 47.55 5.69
CA GLY A 478 13.04 47.29 4.30
C GLY A 478 13.99 46.12 4.12
N ALA A 479 14.18 45.25 5.11
CA ALA A 479 14.84 43.96 4.90
C ALA A 479 14.07 43.16 3.84
N LYS A 480 14.81 42.60 2.88
CA LYS A 480 14.28 41.77 1.79
C LYS A 480 15.20 40.59 1.57
N GLY A 481 14.77 39.67 0.72
CA GLY A 481 15.56 38.53 0.30
C GLY A 481 15.36 37.30 1.17
N TRP A 482 15.90 36.17 0.68
CA TRP A 482 15.64 34.85 1.23
C TRP A 482 15.84 34.73 2.75
N ARG A 483 16.80 35.43 3.35
CA ARG A 483 17.06 35.35 4.80
C ARG A 483 15.91 35.92 5.63
N THR A 484 15.30 37.00 5.15
CA THR A 484 14.15 37.63 5.81
C THR A 484 12.97 36.67 5.83
N ASP A 485 12.61 36.14 4.65
CA ASP A 485 11.55 35.14 4.53
C ASP A 485 11.89 33.85 5.30
N ALA A 486 13.15 33.42 5.32
CA ALA A 486 13.57 32.20 6.00
C ALA A 486 13.36 32.25 7.51
N VAL A 487 13.78 33.35 8.15
CA VAL A 487 13.63 33.49 9.61
C VAL A 487 12.15 33.55 9.99
N ILE A 488 11.35 34.33 9.25
CA ILE A 488 9.91 34.44 9.46
C ILE A 488 9.24 33.07 9.26
N ALA A 489 9.56 32.36 8.17
CA ALA A 489 9.00 31.06 7.86
C ALA A 489 9.23 30.03 8.96
N LEU A 490 10.48 29.92 9.44
CA LEU A 490 10.85 28.94 10.45
C LEU A 490 10.27 29.28 11.83
N ALA A 491 10.30 30.56 12.22
CA ALA A 491 9.68 30.99 13.47
C ALA A 491 8.17 30.72 13.46
N ALA A 492 7.47 31.09 12.37
CA ALA A 492 6.05 30.78 12.18
C ALA A 492 5.78 29.26 12.19
N TYR A 493 6.63 28.46 11.55
CA TYR A 493 6.50 26.99 11.51
C TYR A 493 6.52 26.38 12.92
N HIS A 494 7.45 26.83 13.78
CA HIS A 494 7.56 26.35 15.16
C HIS A 494 6.48 26.90 16.10
N LEU A 495 5.81 27.99 15.71
CA LEU A 495 4.63 28.54 16.39
C LEU A 495 3.30 27.98 15.89
N ASP A 496 3.35 26.98 15.01
CA ASP A 496 2.18 26.32 14.40
C ASP A 496 1.37 27.20 13.44
N ASP A 497 1.90 28.35 13.02
CA ASP A 497 1.35 29.14 11.91
C ASP A 497 1.87 28.60 10.56
N LYS A 498 1.31 27.46 10.16
CA LYS A 498 1.75 26.74 8.95
C LYS A 498 1.44 27.49 7.66
N ALA A 499 0.40 28.31 7.63
CA ALA A 499 0.03 29.08 6.45
C ALA A 499 1.14 30.10 6.11
N THR A 500 1.50 30.93 7.08
CA THR A 500 2.60 31.91 6.93
C THR A 500 3.92 31.19 6.66
N ALA A 501 4.20 30.09 7.37
CA ALA A 501 5.43 29.33 7.21
C ALA A 501 5.64 28.83 5.77
N TYR A 502 4.63 28.22 5.15
CA TYR A 502 4.75 27.64 3.82
C TYR A 502 4.82 28.72 2.73
N GLU A 503 4.07 29.82 2.86
CA GLU A 503 4.15 30.96 1.96
C GLU A 503 5.55 31.56 1.98
N ARG A 504 6.07 31.88 3.17
CA ARG A 504 7.39 32.47 3.33
C ARG A 504 8.52 31.52 2.93
N ALA A 505 8.40 30.22 3.20
CA ALA A 505 9.38 29.24 2.73
C ALA A 505 9.43 29.16 1.19
N THR A 506 8.30 29.37 0.50
CA THR A 506 8.26 29.43 -0.97
C THR A 506 9.04 30.63 -1.50
N ASN A 507 8.82 31.81 -0.91
CA ASN A 507 9.57 33.03 -1.28
C ASN A 507 11.07 32.87 -0.98
N ALA A 508 11.41 32.32 0.19
CA ALA A 508 12.79 32.09 0.58
C ALA A 508 13.49 31.12 -0.38
N MET A 509 12.85 30.01 -0.76
CA MET A 509 13.44 29.03 -1.68
C MET A 509 13.73 29.58 -3.07
N ALA A 510 12.88 30.48 -3.59
CA ALA A 510 13.06 31.09 -4.90
C ALA A 510 14.33 31.97 -5.00
N GLU A 511 14.77 32.54 -3.88
CA GLU A 511 15.93 33.43 -3.81
C GLU A 511 17.13 32.82 -3.06
N LEU A 512 17.02 31.57 -2.62
CA LEU A 512 18.06 30.90 -1.84
C LEU A 512 19.30 30.63 -2.71
N PRO A 513 20.48 31.18 -2.36
CA PRO A 513 21.67 31.05 -3.19
C PRO A 513 22.16 29.60 -3.22
N PRO A 514 22.43 29.03 -4.40
CA PRO A 514 23.03 27.72 -4.53
C PRO A 514 24.33 27.60 -3.72
N GLY A 515 24.45 26.51 -2.95
CA GLY A 515 25.64 26.24 -2.14
C GLY A 515 25.64 26.84 -0.73
N ASP A 516 24.56 27.52 -0.30
CA ASP A 516 24.45 27.90 1.11
C ASP A 516 24.33 26.64 1.99
N THR A 517 25.28 26.48 2.91
CA THR A 517 25.43 25.29 3.76
C THR A 517 24.91 25.48 5.18
N THR A 518 24.19 26.58 5.44
CA THR A 518 23.72 26.92 6.79
C THR A 518 22.57 26.01 7.23
N TYR A 519 22.25 26.05 8.52
CA TYR A 519 21.04 25.38 9.01
C TYR A 519 19.76 25.99 8.38
N LEU A 520 19.74 27.31 8.18
CA LEU A 520 18.60 28.04 7.62
C LEU A 520 18.23 27.53 6.22
N SER A 521 19.21 27.37 5.32
CA SER A 521 18.98 26.87 3.96
C SER A 521 18.41 25.45 3.96
N MET A 522 18.98 24.55 4.78
CA MET A 522 18.46 23.19 4.96
C MET A 522 17.03 23.17 5.49
N ALA A 523 16.77 23.90 6.57
CA ALA A 523 15.48 23.90 7.23
C ALA A 523 14.38 24.49 6.33
N ILE A 524 14.71 25.53 5.55
CA ILE A 524 13.78 26.11 4.57
C ILE A 524 13.48 25.15 3.43
N ALA A 525 14.48 24.44 2.88
CA ALA A 525 14.23 23.41 1.89
C ALA A 525 13.28 22.33 2.41
N GLN A 526 13.39 21.95 3.69
CA GLN A 526 12.47 21.01 4.34
C GLN A 526 11.05 21.60 4.49
N VAL A 527 10.89 22.81 5.04
CA VAL A 527 9.57 23.42 5.24
C VAL A 527 8.86 23.67 3.91
N PHE A 528 9.61 24.07 2.88
CA PHE A 528 9.09 24.20 1.52
C PHE A 528 8.60 22.86 0.95
N ALA A 529 9.41 21.81 1.06
CA ALA A 529 9.02 20.46 0.65
C ALA A 529 7.75 19.98 1.39
N GLU A 530 7.67 20.21 2.70
CA GLU A 530 6.48 19.88 3.48
C GLU A 530 5.25 20.66 3.00
N GLY A 531 5.38 21.97 2.77
CA GLY A 531 4.31 22.82 2.25
C GLY A 531 3.78 22.32 0.91
N ARG A 532 4.66 21.99 -0.05
CA ARG A 532 4.29 21.41 -1.34
C ARG A 532 3.59 20.05 -1.18
N TYR A 533 4.11 19.18 -0.32
CA TYR A 533 3.46 17.90 -0.03
C TYR A 533 2.04 18.09 0.52
N LYS A 534 1.83 19.03 1.45
CA LYS A 534 0.50 19.33 2.00
C LYS A 534 -0.46 19.87 0.94
N GLN A 535 0.00 20.74 0.06
CA GLN A 535 -0.78 21.26 -1.06
C GLN A 535 -1.20 20.15 -2.03
N ILE A 536 -0.27 19.27 -2.41
CA ILE A 536 -0.56 18.11 -3.26
C ILE A 536 -1.56 17.18 -2.57
N LYS A 537 -1.33 16.84 -1.30
CA LYS A 537 -2.22 15.97 -0.53
C LYS A 537 -3.63 16.55 -0.42
N ALA A 538 -3.75 17.86 -0.17
CA ALA A 538 -5.04 18.53 -0.13
C ALA A 538 -5.78 18.43 -1.47
N ALA A 539 -5.10 18.71 -2.59
CA ALA A 539 -5.68 18.59 -3.93
C ALA A 539 -6.13 17.15 -4.24
N VAL A 540 -5.35 16.13 -3.85
CA VAL A 540 -5.71 14.72 -4.03
C VAL A 540 -6.96 14.36 -3.24
N MET A 541 -7.04 14.76 -1.97
CA MET A 541 -8.20 14.49 -1.12
C MET A 541 -9.45 15.21 -1.63
N ALA A 542 -9.30 16.42 -2.17
CA ALA A 542 -10.37 17.17 -2.82
C ALA A 542 -10.70 16.67 -4.24
N LYS A 543 -9.99 15.67 -4.78
CA LYS A 543 -10.09 15.19 -6.17
C LYS A 543 -9.87 16.30 -7.21
N GLU A 544 -9.12 17.34 -6.84
CA GLU A 544 -8.81 18.51 -7.65
C GLU A 544 -7.55 18.32 -8.49
N ARG A 545 -7.42 19.11 -9.56
CA ARG A 545 -6.19 19.18 -10.34
C ARG A 545 -5.18 20.05 -9.61
N PHE A 546 -3.91 19.66 -9.66
CA PHE A 546 -2.81 20.50 -9.22
C PHE A 546 -1.72 20.59 -10.31
N PRO A 547 -0.92 21.68 -10.31
CA PRO A 547 0.14 21.86 -11.29
C PRO A 547 1.26 20.81 -11.18
N PRO A 548 1.76 20.24 -12.30
CA PRO A 548 2.92 19.35 -12.29
C PRO A 548 4.17 19.97 -11.65
N VAL A 549 4.33 21.29 -11.75
CA VAL A 549 5.47 22.02 -11.13
C VAL A 549 5.53 21.85 -9.61
N TRP A 550 4.42 21.55 -8.92
CA TRP A 550 4.47 21.26 -7.48
C TRP A 550 5.24 19.98 -7.16
N ILE A 551 5.17 18.97 -8.02
CA ILE A 551 5.97 17.74 -7.89
C ILE A 551 7.43 18.02 -8.23
N ALA A 552 7.68 18.83 -9.25
CA ALA A 552 9.03 19.25 -9.65
C ALA A 552 9.72 20.00 -8.50
N ASP A 553 9.04 20.99 -7.92
CA ASP A 553 9.47 21.76 -6.75
C ASP A 553 9.82 20.84 -5.58
N LEU A 554 8.91 19.92 -5.25
CA LEU A 554 9.07 18.98 -4.14
C LEU A 554 10.28 18.06 -4.36
N ASN A 555 10.44 17.52 -5.57
CA ASN A 555 11.55 16.66 -5.93
C ASN A 555 12.89 17.42 -5.95
N ALA A 556 12.89 18.67 -6.43
CA ALA A 556 14.07 19.54 -6.43
C ALA A 556 14.51 19.91 -5.01
N ALA A 557 13.57 20.20 -4.11
CA ALA A 557 13.85 20.48 -2.71
C ALA A 557 14.52 19.28 -2.01
N TYR A 558 14.02 18.05 -2.24
CA TYR A 558 14.68 16.85 -1.71
C TYR A 558 16.03 16.55 -2.37
N ALA A 559 16.22 16.90 -3.65
CA ALA A 559 17.53 16.83 -4.28
C ALA A 559 18.55 17.75 -3.60
N ILE A 560 18.13 18.97 -3.20
CA ILE A 560 18.95 19.87 -2.37
C ILE A 560 19.23 19.23 -1.01
N LEU A 561 18.22 18.78 -0.27
CA LEU A 561 18.41 18.16 1.05
C LEU A 561 19.38 16.98 1.00
N ARG A 562 19.33 16.19 -0.08
CA ARG A 562 20.24 15.08 -0.34
C ARG A 562 21.68 15.49 -0.60
N ALA A 563 21.93 16.65 -1.19
CA ALA A 563 23.28 17.17 -1.39
C ALA A 563 23.77 18.01 -0.21
N HIS A 564 22.85 18.64 0.52
CA HIS A 564 23.14 19.61 1.56
C HIS A 564 23.92 18.99 2.74
N PRO A 565 25.01 19.60 3.25
CA PRO A 565 25.83 19.02 4.33
C PRO A 565 25.06 18.63 5.58
N LEU A 566 24.07 19.45 5.96
CA LEU A 566 23.19 19.24 7.11
C LEU A 566 21.95 18.39 6.81
N GLY A 567 21.81 17.88 5.59
CA GLY A 567 20.73 16.96 5.23
C GLY A 567 20.82 15.65 6.03
N THR A 568 19.67 15.03 6.28
CA THR A 568 19.57 13.84 7.14
C THR A 568 18.99 12.65 6.38
N ASP A 569 19.28 11.45 6.87
CA ASP A 569 18.69 10.21 6.35
C ASP A 569 17.16 10.16 6.52
N THR A 570 16.62 10.81 7.57
CA THR A 570 15.19 10.96 7.80
C THR A 570 14.51 11.75 6.67
N GLN A 571 15.11 12.84 6.21
CA GLN A 571 14.57 13.60 5.06
C GLN A 571 14.59 12.77 3.78
N LEU A 572 15.63 11.96 3.57
CA LEU A 572 15.68 11.06 2.42
C LEU A 572 14.67 9.92 2.51
N ALA A 573 14.44 9.38 3.71
CA ALA A 573 13.37 8.42 3.93
C ALA A 573 12.00 9.02 3.61
N TRP A 574 11.74 10.28 3.98
CA TRP A 574 10.50 10.99 3.59
C TRP A 574 10.39 11.19 2.08
N HIS A 575 11.49 11.48 1.38
CA HIS A 575 11.49 11.56 -0.09
C HIS A 575 11.15 10.22 -0.72
N VAL A 576 11.75 9.13 -0.23
CA VAL A 576 11.45 7.77 -0.68
C VAL A 576 9.98 7.42 -0.43
N ASP A 577 9.46 7.69 0.77
CA ASP A 577 8.07 7.43 1.14
C ASP A 577 7.08 8.21 0.26
N LEU A 578 7.39 9.48 0.00
CA LEU A 578 6.64 10.31 -0.93
C LEU A 578 6.64 9.69 -2.33
N LEU A 579 7.80 9.38 -2.88
CA LEU A 579 7.90 8.84 -4.24
C LEU A 579 7.19 7.48 -4.36
N THR A 580 7.22 6.66 -3.30
CA THR A 580 6.46 5.41 -3.21
C THR A 580 4.95 5.69 -3.20
N TRP A 581 4.50 6.67 -2.41
CA TRP A 581 3.10 7.11 -2.40
C TRP A 581 2.64 7.65 -3.77
N LEU A 582 3.52 8.35 -4.49
CA LEU A 582 3.27 8.84 -5.85
C LEU A 582 3.27 7.71 -6.92
N GLY A 583 3.71 6.49 -6.58
CA GLY A 583 3.88 5.40 -7.55
C GLY A 583 5.08 5.55 -8.48
N ALA A 584 6.04 6.42 -8.14
CA ALA A 584 7.16 6.80 -8.99
C ALA A 584 8.37 5.85 -8.84
N ASP A 585 8.18 4.57 -9.11
CA ASP A 585 9.11 3.48 -8.77
C ASP A 585 10.57 3.66 -9.24
N ARG A 586 10.78 4.25 -10.43
CA ARG A 586 12.12 4.59 -10.92
C ARG A 586 12.81 5.62 -10.03
N HIS A 587 12.08 6.67 -9.66
CA HIS A 587 12.59 7.74 -8.81
C HIS A 587 12.79 7.26 -7.38
N VAL A 588 11.92 6.36 -6.88
CA VAL A 588 12.10 5.68 -5.58
C VAL A 588 13.46 5.00 -5.51
N GLN A 589 13.80 4.19 -6.52
CA GLN A 589 15.09 3.47 -6.55
C GLN A 589 16.27 4.44 -6.62
N ALA A 590 16.20 5.45 -7.49
CA ALA A 590 17.26 6.45 -7.60
C ALA A 590 17.46 7.26 -6.30
N ALA A 591 16.37 7.67 -5.65
CA ALA A 591 16.42 8.41 -4.39
C ALA A 591 16.96 7.55 -3.25
N LEU A 592 16.48 6.30 -3.14
CA LEU A 592 16.92 5.34 -2.13
C LEU A 592 18.40 4.99 -2.30
N GLN A 593 18.84 4.68 -3.52
CA GLN A 593 20.24 4.36 -3.79
C GLN A 593 21.15 5.54 -3.45
N ALA A 594 20.84 6.74 -3.93
CA ALA A 594 21.62 7.94 -3.59
C ALA A 594 21.62 8.22 -2.08
N GLY A 595 20.52 7.91 -1.39
CA GLY A 595 20.45 8.02 0.07
C GLY A 595 21.32 7.00 0.79
N LEU A 596 21.36 5.75 0.34
CA LEU A 596 22.20 4.70 0.90
C LEU A 596 23.69 4.88 0.57
N GLU A 597 24.02 5.48 -0.56
CA GLU A 597 25.38 5.89 -0.88
C GLU A 597 25.87 6.96 0.10
N ARG A 598 24.99 7.91 0.47
CA ARG A 598 25.32 8.95 1.46
C ARG A 598 25.27 8.46 2.91
N PHE A 599 24.31 7.62 3.25
CA PHE A 599 24.06 7.13 4.61
C PHE A 599 24.02 5.58 4.63
N PRO A 600 25.15 4.91 4.38
CA PRO A 600 25.20 3.45 4.24
C PRO A 600 24.79 2.68 5.50
N THR A 601 24.87 3.33 6.66
CA THR A 601 24.51 2.77 7.97
C THR A 601 23.09 3.14 8.43
N SER A 602 22.31 3.88 7.63
CA SER A 602 20.97 4.33 8.02
C SER A 602 19.98 3.18 8.11
N ALA A 603 19.56 2.84 9.33
CA ALA A 603 18.53 1.83 9.56
C ALA A 603 17.20 2.17 8.86
N LEU A 604 16.84 3.46 8.79
CA LEU A 604 15.61 3.93 8.16
C LEU A 604 15.61 3.65 6.65
N LEU A 605 16.70 3.98 5.95
CA LEU A 605 16.78 3.75 4.51
C LEU A 605 16.82 2.26 4.17
N HIS A 606 17.54 1.45 4.95
CA HIS A 606 17.54 0.00 4.77
C HIS A 606 16.17 -0.64 5.06
N GLU A 607 15.40 -0.12 6.02
CA GLU A 607 14.01 -0.53 6.24
C GLU A 607 13.13 -0.25 5.02
N ARG A 608 13.28 0.92 4.38
CA ARG A 608 12.57 1.22 3.12
C ARG A 608 13.02 0.33 1.99
N TRP A 609 14.31 0.04 1.88
CA TRP A 609 14.82 -0.88 0.86
C TRP A 609 14.21 -2.27 0.99
N ARG A 610 14.18 -2.83 2.21
CA ARG A 610 13.51 -4.12 2.49
C ARG A 610 12.01 -4.05 2.18
N THR A 611 11.33 -2.98 2.58
CA THR A 611 9.90 -2.80 2.29
C THR A 611 9.64 -2.82 0.78
N ILE A 612 10.43 -2.09 0.00
CA ILE A 612 10.30 -2.05 -1.46
C ILE A 612 10.63 -3.41 -2.08
N ALA A 613 11.69 -4.08 -1.63
CA ALA A 613 12.06 -5.42 -2.07
C ALA A 613 10.94 -6.43 -1.82
N LYS A 614 10.35 -6.40 -0.62
CA LYS A 614 9.20 -7.21 -0.22
C LYS A 614 7.97 -6.92 -1.07
N THR A 615 7.64 -5.65 -1.31
CA THR A 615 6.48 -5.29 -2.15
C THR A 615 6.66 -5.75 -3.60
N ARG A 616 7.89 -5.75 -4.12
CA ARG A 616 8.16 -6.10 -5.52
C ARG A 616 8.33 -7.60 -5.78
N GLY A 617 8.94 -8.33 -4.85
CA GLY A 617 9.30 -9.73 -5.04
C GLY A 617 8.99 -10.64 -3.87
N GLY A 618 8.21 -10.18 -2.88
CA GLY A 618 7.90 -10.96 -1.68
C GLY A 618 9.14 -11.41 -0.94
N ALA A 619 9.19 -12.70 -0.60
CA ALA A 619 10.35 -13.32 0.03
C ALA A 619 11.57 -13.34 -0.91
N ASP A 620 11.39 -13.73 -2.19
CA ASP A 620 12.49 -13.78 -3.17
C ASP A 620 13.16 -12.41 -3.36
N GLY A 621 12.37 -11.33 -3.38
CA GLY A 621 12.87 -9.96 -3.47
C GLY A 621 13.76 -9.58 -2.28
N LEU A 622 13.40 -10.02 -1.07
CA LEU A 622 14.19 -9.80 0.14
C LEU A 622 15.47 -10.63 0.15
N GLU A 623 15.43 -11.88 -0.28
CA GLU A 623 16.64 -12.70 -0.41
C GLU A 623 17.57 -12.15 -1.50
N GLN A 624 17.02 -11.66 -2.62
CA GLN A 624 17.83 -11.02 -3.66
C GLN A 624 18.50 -9.75 -3.13
N LEU A 625 17.80 -8.95 -2.32
CA LEU A 625 18.40 -7.80 -1.64
C LEU A 625 19.57 -8.23 -0.74
N ALA A 626 19.43 -9.29 0.05
CA ALA A 626 20.52 -9.80 0.88
C ALA A 626 21.73 -10.22 0.01
N ARG A 627 21.49 -10.93 -1.10
CA ARG A 627 22.54 -11.31 -2.06
C ARG A 627 23.22 -10.08 -2.68
N ASP A 628 22.45 -9.07 -3.08
CA ASP A 628 22.99 -7.84 -3.69
C ASP A 628 23.85 -7.05 -2.71
N LEU A 629 23.47 -6.98 -1.43
CA LEU A 629 24.31 -6.40 -0.37
C LEU A 629 25.64 -7.15 -0.24
N MET A 630 25.59 -8.49 -0.22
CA MET A 630 26.77 -9.36 -0.07
C MET A 630 27.64 -9.47 -1.33
N ALA A 631 27.12 -9.07 -2.49
CA ALA A 631 27.88 -9.01 -3.74
C ALA A 631 28.72 -7.73 -3.87
N ARG A 632 28.53 -6.72 -3.01
CA ARG A 632 29.29 -5.46 -3.06
C ARG A 632 30.77 -5.71 -2.71
N PRO A 633 31.72 -5.05 -3.38
CA PRO A 633 33.15 -5.21 -3.09
C PRO A 633 33.52 -4.78 -1.66
N GLU A 634 32.90 -3.71 -1.18
CA GLU A 634 33.16 -3.14 0.15
C GLU A 634 32.14 -3.67 1.16
N GLN A 635 32.43 -4.83 1.74
CA GLN A 635 31.59 -5.40 2.80
C GLN A 635 31.81 -4.66 4.13
N THR A 636 30.76 -4.00 4.63
CA THR A 636 30.72 -3.24 5.89
C THR A 636 29.83 -3.92 6.94
N GLU A 637 29.98 -3.55 8.21
CA GLU A 637 29.16 -4.08 9.32
C GLU A 637 27.66 -3.94 9.02
N ALA A 638 27.26 -2.73 8.62
CA ALA A 638 25.89 -2.41 8.26
C ALA A 638 25.35 -3.32 7.15
N MET A 639 26.15 -3.65 6.12
CA MET A 639 25.68 -4.50 5.03
C MET A 639 25.37 -5.92 5.51
N HIS A 640 26.24 -6.53 6.32
CA HIS A 640 25.97 -7.86 6.89
C HIS A 640 24.75 -7.83 7.82
N TRP A 641 24.67 -6.82 8.67
CA TRP A 641 23.53 -6.62 9.58
C TRP A 641 22.20 -6.50 8.82
N PHE A 642 22.15 -5.67 7.77
CA PHE A 642 20.93 -5.45 6.99
C PHE A 642 20.59 -6.61 6.05
N ALA A 643 21.58 -7.38 5.58
CA ALA A 643 21.33 -8.64 4.86
C ALA A 643 20.68 -9.68 5.79
N GLY A 644 21.17 -9.82 7.02
CA GLY A 644 20.54 -10.69 8.02
C GLY A 644 19.10 -10.29 8.32
N LEU A 645 18.82 -8.99 8.46
CA LEU A 645 17.44 -8.49 8.64
C LEU A 645 16.54 -8.75 7.41
N ALA A 646 17.07 -8.67 6.19
CA ALA A 646 16.32 -9.00 4.98
C ALA A 646 15.94 -10.48 4.92
N GLU A 647 16.86 -11.38 5.27
CA GLU A 647 16.62 -12.82 5.34
C GLU A 647 15.61 -13.20 6.44
N VAL A 648 15.62 -12.52 7.60
CA VAL A 648 14.57 -12.70 8.64
C VAL A 648 13.18 -12.31 8.08
N GLU A 649 13.08 -11.17 7.40
CA GLU A 649 11.81 -10.76 6.79
C GLU A 649 11.37 -11.74 5.68
N ALA A 650 12.31 -12.29 4.90
CA ALA A 650 12.04 -13.28 3.86
C ALA A 650 11.50 -14.58 4.47
N ALA A 651 12.14 -15.06 5.55
CA ALA A 651 11.71 -16.24 6.29
C ALA A 651 10.25 -16.10 6.79
N GLU A 652 9.90 -14.92 7.30
CA GLU A 652 8.53 -14.63 7.74
C GLU A 652 7.52 -14.59 6.59
N GLN A 653 7.91 -14.11 5.40
CA GLN A 653 7.07 -14.18 4.21
C GLN A 653 6.84 -15.64 3.78
N TRP A 654 7.89 -16.46 3.73
CA TRP A 654 7.77 -17.88 3.41
C TRP A 654 6.88 -18.63 4.40
N ARG A 655 7.06 -18.38 5.70
CA ARG A 655 6.25 -18.97 6.76
C ARG A 655 4.76 -18.63 6.59
N ARG A 656 4.41 -17.37 6.27
CA ARG A 656 3.01 -16.96 6.04
C ARG A 656 2.38 -17.65 4.84
N GLY A 657 3.18 -18.04 3.85
CA GLY A 657 2.72 -18.85 2.73
C GLY A 657 2.62 -20.35 3.03
N ASN A 658 3.01 -20.81 4.23
CA ASN A 658 3.24 -22.22 4.60
C ASN A 658 4.40 -22.91 3.84
N TRP A 659 5.41 -22.14 3.40
CA TRP A 659 6.64 -22.64 2.76
C TRP A 659 7.71 -22.85 3.83
N PHE A 660 7.47 -23.81 4.73
CA PHE A 660 8.24 -23.95 5.96
C PHE A 660 9.71 -24.32 5.72
N SER A 661 10.02 -25.08 4.66
CA SER A 661 11.42 -25.43 4.33
C SER A 661 12.22 -24.20 3.92
N GLU A 662 11.61 -23.35 3.11
CA GLU A 662 12.15 -22.09 2.59
C GLU A 662 12.33 -21.10 3.74
N ALA A 663 11.35 -21.01 4.64
CA ALA A 663 11.45 -20.21 5.85
C ALA A 663 12.64 -20.64 6.74
N MET A 664 12.84 -21.94 6.95
CA MET A 664 13.98 -22.45 7.73
C MET A 664 15.32 -22.09 7.09
N LYS A 665 15.45 -22.26 5.76
CA LYS A 665 16.67 -21.89 5.02
C LYS A 665 16.98 -20.40 5.09
N ALA A 666 15.95 -19.55 5.00
CA ALA A 666 16.11 -18.10 5.14
C ALA A 666 16.57 -17.71 6.55
N TYR A 667 16.01 -18.34 7.59
CA TYR A 667 16.52 -18.13 8.95
C TYR A 667 17.96 -18.59 9.14
N ASP A 668 18.37 -19.70 8.52
CA ASP A 668 19.77 -20.15 8.56
C ASP A 668 20.71 -19.12 7.93
N ARG A 669 20.37 -18.60 6.75
CA ARG A 669 21.15 -17.52 6.10
C ARG A 669 21.19 -16.24 6.95
N ALA A 670 20.07 -15.88 7.59
CA ALA A 670 20.05 -14.75 8.51
C ALA A 670 21.05 -14.91 9.67
N ILE A 671 21.07 -16.09 10.29
CA ILE A 671 22.01 -16.43 11.37
C ILE A 671 23.45 -16.37 10.86
N GLU A 672 23.75 -16.93 9.69
CA GLU A 672 25.07 -16.87 9.06
C GLU A 672 25.53 -15.41 8.85
N HIS A 673 24.65 -14.51 8.39
CA HIS A 673 24.97 -13.10 8.23
C HIS A 673 25.25 -12.40 9.56
N PHE A 674 24.46 -12.66 10.60
CA PHE A 674 24.70 -12.09 11.92
C PHE A 674 25.99 -12.62 12.55
N GLU A 675 26.27 -13.92 12.46
CA GLU A 675 27.50 -14.52 12.96
C GLU A 675 28.74 -14.00 12.21
N ALA A 676 28.65 -13.83 10.88
CA ALA A 676 29.71 -13.18 10.09
C ALA A 676 29.96 -11.73 10.56
N THR A 677 28.91 -11.02 10.98
CA THR A 677 29.03 -9.66 11.55
C THR A 677 29.85 -9.71 12.85
N ALA A 678 29.46 -10.54 13.83
CA ALA A 678 30.20 -10.65 15.09
C ALA A 678 31.62 -11.19 14.94
N ALA A 679 31.87 -12.06 13.96
CA ALA A 679 33.20 -12.58 13.67
C ALA A 679 34.16 -11.49 13.19
N ARG A 680 33.65 -10.53 12.41
CA ARG A 680 34.45 -9.44 11.82
C ARG A 680 34.48 -8.17 12.68
N TRP A 681 33.41 -7.91 13.43
CA TRP A 681 33.25 -6.77 14.33
C TRP A 681 32.83 -7.27 15.73
N PRO A 682 33.78 -7.76 16.55
CA PRO A 682 33.48 -8.39 17.84
C PRO A 682 32.69 -7.52 18.83
N GLU A 683 32.78 -6.19 18.71
CA GLU A 683 32.02 -5.22 19.48
C GLU A 683 30.50 -5.33 19.27
N THR A 684 30.06 -5.89 18.13
CA THR A 684 28.63 -6.12 17.81
C THR A 684 28.10 -7.43 18.38
N LYS A 685 28.95 -8.23 19.03
CA LYS A 685 28.59 -9.59 19.47
C LYS A 685 27.34 -9.64 20.33
N ASP A 686 27.17 -8.67 21.23
CA ASP A 686 25.98 -8.61 22.07
C ASP A 686 24.72 -8.44 21.20
N ASP A 687 24.67 -7.39 20.37
CA ASP A 687 23.54 -7.14 19.46
C ASP A 687 23.27 -8.32 18.50
N VAL A 688 24.33 -9.01 18.05
CA VAL A 688 24.24 -10.22 17.21
C VAL A 688 23.66 -11.40 17.98
N ASP A 689 24.08 -11.64 19.21
CA ASP A 689 23.59 -12.75 20.04
C ASP A 689 22.09 -12.61 20.31
N ASP A 690 21.60 -11.38 20.50
CA ASP A 690 20.16 -11.07 20.58
C ASP A 690 19.42 -11.50 19.30
N ARG A 691 19.93 -11.12 18.12
CA ARG A 691 19.28 -11.42 16.84
C ARG A 691 19.32 -12.90 16.48
N VAL A 692 20.44 -13.58 16.75
CA VAL A 692 20.57 -15.03 16.52
C VAL A 692 19.62 -15.80 17.43
N ALA A 693 19.52 -15.43 18.71
CA ALA A 693 18.59 -16.06 19.64
C ALA A 693 17.13 -15.88 19.17
N LEU A 694 16.74 -14.69 18.71
CA LEU A 694 15.41 -14.44 18.15
C LEU A 694 15.14 -15.24 16.86
N ALA A 695 16.11 -15.32 15.94
CA ALA A 695 15.98 -16.13 14.72
C ALA A 695 15.82 -17.63 15.04
N LEU A 696 16.56 -18.15 16.03
CA LEU A 696 16.42 -19.53 16.50
C LEU A 696 15.04 -19.81 17.11
N ALA A 697 14.51 -18.87 17.89
CA ALA A 697 13.15 -18.99 18.43
C ALA A 697 12.10 -18.98 17.32
N ALA A 698 12.27 -18.14 16.29
CA ALA A 698 11.38 -18.11 15.15
C ALA A 698 11.46 -19.38 14.30
N LYS A 699 12.64 -19.99 14.15
CA LYS A 699 12.78 -21.35 13.59
C LYS A 699 12.00 -22.38 14.40
N ALA A 700 12.04 -22.31 15.73
CA ALA A 700 11.25 -23.19 16.58
C ALA A 700 9.75 -23.06 16.30
N ARG A 701 9.29 -21.82 16.08
CA ARG A 701 7.90 -21.55 15.70
C ARG A 701 7.53 -22.11 14.33
N VAL A 702 8.39 -21.95 13.33
CA VAL A 702 8.19 -22.53 11.98
C VAL A 702 8.08 -24.05 12.09
N ALA A 703 8.99 -24.70 12.82
CA ALA A 703 8.97 -26.14 13.03
C ALA A 703 7.69 -26.62 13.75
N LEU A 704 7.23 -25.87 14.77
CA LEU A 704 5.97 -26.15 15.47
C LEU A 704 4.75 -26.06 14.53
N GLN A 705 4.75 -25.11 13.58
CA GLN A 705 3.69 -24.96 12.57
C GLN A 705 3.75 -26.06 11.49
N ALA A 706 4.94 -26.61 11.24
CA ALA A 706 5.17 -27.73 10.34
C ALA A 706 4.99 -29.11 11.00
N ASP A 707 4.46 -29.15 12.23
CA ASP A 707 4.27 -30.36 13.04
C ASP A 707 5.57 -31.14 13.37
N ASP A 708 6.72 -30.45 13.35
CA ASP A 708 8.03 -31.01 13.73
C ASP A 708 8.44 -30.56 15.15
N ASP A 709 7.83 -31.20 16.15
CA ASP A 709 8.06 -30.88 17.57
C ASP A 709 9.51 -31.11 18.01
N SER A 710 10.23 -32.03 17.35
CA SER A 710 11.64 -32.31 17.67
C SER A 710 12.54 -31.17 17.20
N ALA A 711 12.38 -30.71 15.95
CA ALA A 711 13.12 -29.56 15.46
C ALA A 711 12.75 -28.28 16.22
N ALA A 712 11.47 -28.13 16.61
CA ALA A 712 11.03 -27.03 17.44
C ALA A 712 11.73 -27.00 18.80
N LEU A 713 11.87 -28.15 19.46
CA LEU A 713 12.56 -28.27 20.73
C LEU A 713 14.04 -27.90 20.63
N GLU A 714 14.76 -28.43 19.65
CA GLU A 714 16.19 -28.14 19.52
C GLU A 714 16.43 -26.66 19.21
N ALA A 715 15.61 -26.05 18.36
CA ALA A 715 15.74 -24.64 18.00
C ALA A 715 15.45 -23.70 19.19
N ILE A 716 14.42 -23.99 20.01
CA ILE A 716 14.11 -23.13 21.17
C ILE A 716 15.14 -23.28 22.29
N LEU A 717 15.67 -24.49 22.51
CA LEU A 717 16.77 -24.71 23.46
C LEU A 717 18.04 -23.97 23.00
N ALA A 718 18.33 -23.97 21.70
CA ALA A 718 19.46 -23.21 21.14
C ALA A 718 19.28 -21.70 21.31
N SER A 719 18.06 -21.19 21.15
CA SER A 719 17.73 -19.78 21.41
C SER A 719 18.05 -19.38 22.86
N PHE A 720 17.53 -20.13 23.83
CA PHE A 720 17.78 -19.86 25.25
C PHE A 720 19.24 -20.02 25.64
N ALA A 721 19.92 -21.03 25.09
CA ALA A 721 21.35 -21.21 25.30
C ALA A 721 22.18 -20.05 24.74
N ARG A 722 21.73 -19.43 23.62
CA ARG A 722 22.41 -18.28 23.03
C ARG A 722 22.22 -17.03 23.86
N ARG A 723 20.98 -16.70 24.25
CA ARG A 723 20.68 -15.53 25.09
C ARG A 723 19.34 -15.65 25.83
N PRO A 724 19.34 -16.07 27.11
CA PRO A 724 18.13 -16.26 27.91
C PRO A 724 17.25 -15.00 28.01
N ASP A 725 17.86 -13.82 28.07
CA ASP A 725 17.15 -12.53 28.24
C ASP A 725 16.23 -12.18 27.06
N THR A 726 16.42 -12.82 25.90
CA THR A 726 15.53 -12.66 24.75
C THR A 726 14.17 -13.33 24.92
N ALA A 727 13.98 -14.17 25.95
CA ALA A 727 12.77 -14.94 26.15
C ALA A 727 11.48 -14.09 26.24
N GLY A 728 11.60 -12.84 26.72
CA GLY A 728 10.49 -11.88 26.80
C GLY A 728 10.46 -10.85 25.67
N THR A 729 11.35 -10.95 24.69
CA THR A 729 11.41 -10.03 23.55
C THR A 729 10.48 -10.52 22.45
N ARG A 730 9.54 -9.68 22.03
CA ARG A 730 8.66 -9.99 20.90
C ARG A 730 9.43 -9.95 19.59
N ASP A 731 9.22 -10.96 18.76
CA ASP A 731 9.73 -11.01 17.41
C ASP A 731 8.86 -10.18 16.42
N GLY A 732 9.12 -10.33 15.12
CA GLY A 732 8.35 -9.66 14.06
C GLY A 732 6.87 -10.09 13.96
N MET A 733 6.44 -11.10 14.71
CA MET A 733 5.05 -11.56 14.83
C MET A 733 4.36 -11.03 16.08
N GLY A 734 5.11 -10.35 16.96
CA GLY A 734 4.60 -9.98 18.27
C GLY A 734 4.56 -11.15 19.26
N ILE A 735 5.24 -12.27 18.97
CA ILE A 735 5.31 -13.47 19.82
C ILE A 735 6.69 -13.52 20.48
N THR A 736 6.77 -13.92 21.74
CA THR A 736 8.06 -14.09 22.44
C THR A 736 8.57 -15.53 22.33
N PRO A 737 9.89 -15.76 22.46
CA PRO A 737 10.44 -17.11 22.57
C PRO A 737 9.82 -17.89 23.76
N GLY A 738 9.53 -17.22 24.87
CA GLY A 738 8.85 -17.82 26.03
C GLY A 738 7.45 -18.36 25.68
N GLU A 739 6.65 -17.59 24.93
CA GLU A 739 5.33 -18.03 24.46
C GLU A 739 5.44 -19.23 23.53
N THR A 740 6.41 -19.21 22.61
CA THR A 740 6.68 -20.35 21.70
C THR A 740 7.07 -21.61 22.48
N ALA A 741 7.92 -21.47 23.51
CA ALA A 741 8.31 -22.56 24.39
C ALA A 741 7.12 -23.15 25.15
N GLN A 742 6.23 -22.31 25.68
CA GLN A 742 5.05 -22.78 26.41
C GLN A 742 4.05 -23.51 25.50
N MET A 743 3.85 -23.02 24.26
CA MET A 743 3.03 -23.70 23.26
C MET A 743 3.61 -25.07 22.89
N LEU A 744 4.93 -25.14 22.65
CA LEU A 744 5.62 -26.41 22.38
C LEU A 744 5.52 -27.36 23.58
N ARG A 745 5.72 -26.86 24.80
CA ARG A 745 5.62 -27.65 26.04
C ARG A 745 4.25 -28.33 26.16
N ALA A 746 3.16 -27.58 25.95
CA ALA A 746 1.80 -28.11 26.02
C ALA A 746 1.55 -29.21 24.97
N ARG A 747 2.09 -29.04 23.76
CA ARG A 747 1.99 -30.03 22.68
C ARG A 747 2.79 -31.29 22.98
N LEU A 748 4.03 -31.15 23.47
CA LEU A 748 4.88 -32.27 23.89
C LEU A 748 4.24 -33.09 25.03
N ASP A 749 3.63 -32.42 26.00
CA ASP A 749 2.91 -33.04 27.12
C ASP A 749 1.69 -33.84 26.62
N THR A 750 0.89 -33.24 25.72
CA THR A 750 -0.25 -33.92 25.07
C THR A 750 0.19 -35.17 24.30
N ALA A 751 1.35 -35.10 23.64
CA ALA A 751 1.96 -36.22 22.93
C ALA A 751 2.68 -37.22 23.86
N SER A 752 2.63 -37.03 25.18
CA SER A 752 3.31 -37.86 26.19
C SER A 752 4.83 -37.96 26.01
N ARG A 753 5.47 -36.95 25.42
CA ARG A 753 6.93 -36.85 25.23
C ARG A 753 7.64 -36.36 26.49
N THR A 754 7.54 -37.12 27.58
CA THR A 754 7.95 -36.72 28.94
C THR A 754 9.42 -36.31 29.08
N GLU A 755 10.34 -36.93 28.34
CA GLU A 755 11.76 -36.53 28.37
C GLU A 755 11.97 -35.15 27.77
N ASP A 756 11.31 -34.88 26.65
CA ASP A 756 11.40 -33.60 25.95
C ASP A 756 10.78 -32.46 26.76
N VAL A 757 9.66 -32.71 27.44
CA VAL A 757 9.09 -31.78 28.43
C VAL A 757 10.10 -31.47 29.53
N ARG A 758 10.78 -32.48 30.09
CA ARG A 758 11.79 -32.27 31.14
C ARG A 758 12.98 -31.46 30.65
N ARG A 759 13.42 -31.69 29.41
CA ARG A 759 14.51 -30.91 28.78
C ARG A 759 14.10 -29.43 28.64
N LEU A 760 12.89 -29.17 28.17
CA LEU A 760 12.37 -27.81 28.01
C LEU A 760 12.16 -27.11 29.36
N ASP A 761 11.58 -27.79 30.34
CA ASP A 761 11.39 -27.25 31.70
C ASP A 761 12.72 -26.86 32.34
N LYS A 762 13.74 -27.71 32.21
CA LYS A 762 15.09 -27.39 32.69
C LYS A 762 15.66 -26.11 32.06
N ALA A 763 15.37 -25.84 30.78
CA ALA A 763 15.81 -24.60 30.14
C ALA A 763 14.99 -23.39 30.61
N LEU A 764 13.67 -23.54 30.73
CA LEU A 764 12.76 -22.49 31.25
C LEU A 764 13.12 -22.09 32.68
N ASP A 765 13.56 -23.04 33.52
CA ASP A 765 14.02 -22.77 34.89
C ASP A 765 15.25 -21.85 34.97
N THR A 766 15.98 -21.66 33.86
CA THR A 766 17.13 -20.74 33.80
C THR A 766 16.77 -19.33 33.37
N ILE A 767 15.53 -19.10 32.94
CA ILE A 767 15.03 -17.81 32.44
C ILE A 767 14.36 -17.06 33.60
N ASP A 768 14.54 -15.74 33.66
CA ASP A 768 13.78 -14.90 34.61
C ASP A 768 12.26 -15.12 34.40
N PRO A 769 11.51 -15.57 35.42
CA PRO A 769 10.07 -15.79 35.32
C PRO A 769 9.27 -14.57 34.84
N GLU A 770 9.78 -13.35 35.05
CA GLU A 770 9.16 -12.12 34.54
C GLU A 770 9.18 -12.01 33.00
N LEU A 771 10.15 -12.65 32.34
CA LEU A 771 10.24 -12.71 30.87
C LEU A 771 9.27 -13.73 30.26
N LEU A 772 8.72 -14.63 31.08
CA LEU A 772 7.78 -15.69 30.66
C LEU A 772 6.30 -15.30 30.85
N ARG A 773 6.02 -14.09 31.35
CA ARG A 773 4.65 -13.60 31.56
C ARG A 773 4.04 -13.06 30.28
N PHE A 774 2.83 -13.52 29.96
CA PHE A 774 2.03 -13.08 28.79
C PHE A 774 1.59 -11.60 28.88
N ASP A 775 1.40 -11.09 30.09
CA ASP A 775 0.68 -9.83 30.33
C ASP A 775 1.56 -8.57 30.27
N ARG A 776 2.78 -8.66 29.73
CA ARG A 776 3.63 -7.47 29.59
C ARG A 776 3.06 -6.55 28.50
N PRO A 777 2.74 -5.29 28.83
CA PRO A 777 2.22 -4.32 27.88
C PRO A 777 3.22 -3.94 26.80
#